data_AF-A0A495X5H3-F1
#
_entry.id   AF-A0A495X5H3-F1
#
_cell.length_a   1.000
_cell.length_b   1.000
_cell.length_c   1.000
_cell.angle_alpha   90.00
_cell.angle_beta   90.00
_cell.angle_gamma   90.00
#
_symmetry.space_group_name_H-M   'P 1'
#
loop_
_entity.id
_entity.type
_entity.pdbx_description
1 polymer ?
#
loop_
_entity_poly.entity_id
_entity_poly.type
_entity_poly.pdbx_seq_one_letter_code
_entity_poly.pdbx_strand_id
1 'polypeptide(L)'
;MRERLKAALPAALLVVAGAVAVTTATAPTAAAHTVNPADFQQVELAKGVAEMGEPMSMTVLPDRSVLHTSRNGTIRRTTASGTTSVIGNIPVYTHDEEGLQGIAADPNFATNRQIFVYYAPPLNTPGGDAPASGTDFSAWNGVNRLARITLNADFTLNMSTQVTVLDVATSRGMCCHVGGDIDFDAAGNLYLSTGDDSNPFDSSGYTPIDERSGRNPAYDAQRSAGNTNDLRGKVLRIHPEPNGTYTIPAGNLFAPGTARTRPEIYAMGLRNPFRFNVDKATGTIYLGDYGPDAGSASSTRGPAGQVEFNRITSAGNFGWPYCTGGNTTNETYVDYTFPSGPSGSRFNCAAPVNNSPNNTGLTNLPAAKAAWITYDNCSFSAFGCGSESPMAAPVYRYDPNNPSTVKFPQSLDGHVFATEFGRRWIKAIDVNADGSPGQVSDFPWKGTQVMDAAFGPDGALYVLDYGTGWGSGDASSALYRIEYIGSGNNRAPIAKAAANKTSGAAPLTVDFSSAGSSDPEGGALTYAWNFGDGTSSTAANPSHTFTANGQYTVTLTVRDPAGLTGSTNVVITVGNTAPVVTLNTPANGSLFSFGDTIPFTITVTDAEDGTIDCTRVKLSYVLGHDSHGHPITSVNGCSGSIQIPADGEHDTAANLFAVFDAEYTDNGANGVAPATTHTQHTLQPRHRQAEHYSSMSGVGLYDKTAAEGGRTVGDVHNGDWISFTPYNLTGANRFTARVSSGGAGGTISVRTGSATGTVLGTATVPVTGGWETFTEVSATLSNVPTTSGPLYLTFAGSGTGYLFDVDAFTFGTGTGTRTGPITGPGGKCVDVSGGSTADGTKIQLWTCNSGTNQQWTVQGTTLRSLGKCMDTAAGGTADGTNVQLVTCNGSTSQNWSVGSNGSLVNAKSNKCLDANGASTADGTQLIIWSCHGGTNQRWTLP
;
A
#
# COMPACT_ATOMS: atom_id res chain seq x y z
N MET A 1 -32.28 19.52 -77.86
CA MET A 1 -31.25 20.28 -78.60
C MET A 1 -30.84 21.46 -77.74
N ARG A 2 -29.54 21.52 -77.37
CA ARG A 2 -28.81 22.61 -76.71
C ARG A 2 -29.14 22.95 -75.24
N GLU A 3 -28.07 22.96 -74.44
CA GLU A 3 -27.97 23.52 -73.09
C GLU A 3 -28.38 25.00 -73.01
N ARG A 4 -28.74 25.46 -71.81
CA ARG A 4 -28.27 26.74 -71.24
C ARG A 4 -28.55 26.89 -69.75
N LEU A 5 -27.50 27.26 -69.03
CA LEU A 5 -27.48 27.94 -67.73
C LEU A 5 -28.47 29.12 -67.67
N LYS A 6 -28.98 29.42 -66.46
CA LYS A 6 -28.62 30.64 -65.70
C LYS A 6 -29.39 30.72 -64.37
N ALA A 7 -28.63 30.98 -63.30
CA ALA A 7 -29.12 31.41 -62.00
C ALA A 7 -29.41 32.92 -61.99
N ALA A 8 -30.44 33.33 -61.26
CA ALA A 8 -30.51 34.60 -60.51
C ALA A 8 -31.74 34.60 -59.55
N LEU A 9 -31.47 34.91 -58.29
CA LEU A 9 -32.39 35.33 -57.20
C LEU A 9 -33.17 36.64 -57.54
N PRO A 10 -34.04 37.23 -56.67
CA PRO A 10 -34.54 36.82 -55.34
C PRO A 10 -36.08 37.01 -55.13
N ALA A 11 -36.66 36.48 -54.05
CA ALA A 11 -37.71 37.14 -53.26
C ALA A 11 -38.07 36.32 -52.01
N ALA A 12 -38.11 37.00 -50.86
CA ALA A 12 -38.50 36.46 -49.57
C ALA A 12 -39.99 36.10 -49.52
N LEU A 13 -40.33 34.98 -48.86
CA LEU A 13 -41.66 34.73 -48.33
C LEU A 13 -41.55 34.24 -46.89
N LEU A 14 -42.19 34.99 -45.99
CA LEU A 14 -42.46 34.66 -44.59
C LEU A 14 -43.21 33.32 -44.51
N VAL A 15 -42.72 32.37 -43.70
CA VAL A 15 -43.51 31.22 -43.24
C VAL A 15 -43.56 31.24 -41.72
N VAL A 16 -44.79 31.21 -41.22
CA VAL A 16 -45.19 31.26 -39.81
C VAL A 16 -44.69 30.01 -39.08
N ALA A 17 -43.96 30.21 -37.99
CA ALA A 17 -43.53 29.15 -37.08
C ALA A 17 -44.71 28.68 -36.22
N GLY A 18 -45.23 27.49 -36.50
CA GLY A 18 -46.05 26.72 -35.56
C GLY A 18 -45.14 25.90 -34.68
N ALA A 19 -44.99 26.29 -33.41
CA ALA A 19 -44.24 25.53 -32.41
C ALA A 19 -45.02 24.26 -32.04
N VAL A 20 -44.57 23.12 -32.57
CA VAL A 20 -44.92 21.81 -31.99
C VAL A 20 -43.99 21.61 -30.81
N ALA A 21 -44.52 21.75 -29.60
CA ALA A 21 -43.80 21.41 -28.38
C ALA A 21 -43.60 19.89 -28.33
N VAL A 22 -42.43 19.43 -28.77
CA VAL A 22 -41.94 18.08 -28.45
C VAL A 22 -41.54 18.13 -26.99
N THR A 23 -42.42 17.68 -26.10
CA THR A 23 -42.06 17.41 -24.72
C THR A 23 -41.09 16.22 -24.73
N THR A 24 -39.80 16.49 -24.68
CA THR A 24 -38.80 15.50 -24.31
C THR A 24 -39.12 15.08 -22.87
N ALA A 25 -39.82 13.97 -22.69
CA ALA A 25 -39.92 13.33 -21.39
C ALA A 25 -38.49 12.98 -20.98
N THR A 26 -37.94 13.73 -20.02
CA THR A 26 -36.72 13.35 -19.32
C THR A 26 -36.93 11.95 -18.78
N ALA A 27 -36.06 11.01 -19.15
CA ALA A 27 -36.06 9.68 -18.57
C ALA A 27 -36.09 9.84 -17.03
N PRO A 28 -36.92 9.07 -16.31
CA PRO A 28 -36.92 9.13 -14.86
C PRO A 28 -35.49 8.87 -14.37
N THR A 29 -35.03 9.67 -13.41
CA THR A 29 -33.83 9.37 -12.63
C THR A 29 -33.95 7.94 -12.12
N ALA A 30 -32.91 7.11 -12.30
CA ALA A 30 -32.88 5.75 -11.78
C ALA A 30 -33.35 5.77 -10.32
N ALA A 31 -34.38 4.98 -10.01
CA ALA A 31 -34.96 4.96 -8.68
C ALA A 31 -33.99 4.21 -7.76
N ALA A 32 -33.47 4.91 -6.75
CA ALA A 32 -32.67 4.39 -5.66
C ALA A 32 -33.22 3.04 -5.16
N HIS A 33 -32.44 1.96 -5.26
CA HIS A 33 -32.74 0.76 -4.49
C HIS A 33 -31.92 0.77 -3.21
N THR A 34 -32.54 1.11 -2.09
CA THR A 34 -31.90 1.01 -0.78
C THR A 34 -31.48 -0.43 -0.51
N VAL A 35 -30.17 -0.68 -0.40
CA VAL A 35 -29.64 -1.96 0.05
C VAL A 35 -29.95 -2.09 1.53
N ASN A 36 -30.78 -3.07 1.90
CA ASN A 36 -31.02 -3.42 3.29
C ASN A 36 -30.02 -4.50 3.73
N PRO A 37 -29.09 -4.22 4.65
CA PRO A 37 -28.13 -5.21 5.14
C PRO A 37 -28.74 -6.51 5.65
N ALA A 38 -29.99 -6.48 6.15
CA ALA A 38 -30.68 -7.66 6.66
C ALA A 38 -31.12 -8.65 5.57
N ASP A 39 -31.17 -8.22 4.31
CA ASP A 39 -31.55 -9.07 3.18
C ASP A 39 -30.35 -9.86 2.61
N PHE A 40 -29.15 -9.64 3.16
CA PHE A 40 -27.92 -10.29 2.73
C PHE A 40 -27.27 -11.08 3.87
N GLN A 41 -26.61 -12.17 3.51
CA GLN A 41 -25.72 -12.89 4.42
C GLN A 41 -24.33 -13.04 3.81
N GLN A 42 -23.31 -13.05 4.66
CA GLN A 42 -21.92 -13.28 4.29
C GLN A 42 -21.53 -14.68 4.77
N VAL A 43 -21.34 -15.60 3.82
CA VAL A 43 -20.94 -16.99 4.08
C VAL A 43 -19.41 -17.09 4.00
N GLU A 44 -18.78 -17.53 5.08
CA GLU A 44 -17.34 -17.82 5.16
C GLU A 44 -17.05 -19.15 4.43
N LEU A 45 -16.24 -19.11 3.37
CA LEU A 45 -15.86 -20.31 2.61
C LEU A 45 -14.47 -20.84 2.98
N ALA A 46 -13.55 -19.96 3.35
CA ALA A 46 -12.20 -20.29 3.79
C ALA A 46 -11.65 -19.15 4.64
N LYS A 47 -10.79 -19.45 5.62
CA LYS A 47 -10.22 -18.42 6.50
C LYS A 47 -8.85 -18.79 7.08
N GLY A 48 -8.03 -17.77 7.25
CA GLY A 48 -6.72 -17.84 7.87
C GLY A 48 -5.60 -18.27 6.90
N VAL A 49 -4.36 -17.98 7.30
CA VAL A 49 -3.14 -18.21 6.51
C VAL A 49 -3.03 -19.63 5.95
N ALA A 50 -3.45 -20.66 6.69
CA ALA A 50 -3.36 -22.05 6.22
C ALA A 50 -4.22 -22.30 4.97
N GLU A 51 -5.42 -21.71 4.93
CA GLU A 51 -6.33 -21.85 3.78
C GLU A 51 -6.09 -20.80 2.72
N MET A 52 -5.58 -19.62 3.08
CA MET A 52 -5.56 -18.45 2.19
C MET A 52 -4.16 -18.06 1.71
N GLY A 53 -3.12 -18.34 2.49
CA GLY A 53 -1.79 -17.72 2.32
C GLY A 53 -1.89 -16.21 2.31
N GLU A 54 -1.08 -15.55 1.47
CA GLU A 54 -1.28 -14.15 1.08
C GLU A 54 -2.28 -14.09 -0.08
N PRO A 55 -3.54 -13.69 0.08
CA PRO A 55 -4.51 -13.74 -1.01
C PRO A 55 -4.19 -12.68 -2.06
N MET A 56 -4.11 -13.05 -3.34
CA MET A 56 -3.84 -12.08 -4.42
C MET A 56 -5.01 -11.93 -5.39
N SER A 57 -5.44 -13.01 -6.04
CA SER A 57 -6.49 -12.96 -7.06
C SER A 57 -7.35 -14.22 -7.00
N MET A 58 -8.59 -14.15 -7.51
CA MET A 58 -9.47 -15.29 -7.60
C MET A 58 -10.25 -15.39 -8.91
N THR A 59 -10.72 -16.60 -9.21
CA THR A 59 -11.71 -16.84 -10.26
C THR A 59 -12.76 -17.84 -9.76
N VAL A 60 -14.04 -17.51 -9.99
CA VAL A 60 -15.17 -18.40 -9.65
C VAL A 60 -15.43 -19.35 -10.82
N LEU A 61 -15.44 -20.65 -10.55
CA LEU A 61 -15.64 -21.69 -11.56
C LEU A 61 -17.14 -22.01 -11.76
N PRO A 62 -17.52 -22.67 -12.87
CA PRO A 62 -18.91 -23.06 -13.14
C PRO A 62 -19.56 -23.94 -12.06
N ASP A 63 -18.76 -24.74 -11.35
CA ASP A 63 -19.22 -25.58 -10.24
C ASP A 63 -19.31 -24.84 -8.89
N ARG A 64 -19.12 -23.51 -8.91
CA ARG A 64 -19.09 -22.59 -7.76
C ARG A 64 -17.90 -22.77 -6.82
N SER A 65 -16.93 -23.61 -7.16
CA SER A 65 -15.63 -23.57 -6.50
C SER A 65 -14.83 -22.35 -6.97
N VAL A 66 -13.90 -21.90 -6.13
CA VAL A 66 -13.08 -20.71 -6.39
C VAL A 66 -11.63 -21.16 -6.44
N LEU A 67 -10.93 -20.76 -7.50
CA LEU A 67 -9.47 -20.82 -7.51
C LEU A 67 -8.95 -19.49 -6.99
N HIS A 68 -7.97 -19.52 -6.11
CA HIS A 68 -7.32 -18.32 -5.60
C HIS A 68 -5.82 -18.51 -5.45
N THR A 69 -5.10 -17.41 -5.57
CA THR A 69 -3.63 -17.40 -5.63
C THR A 69 -3.03 -16.81 -4.36
N SER A 70 -1.82 -17.26 -4.05
CA SER A 70 -0.89 -16.52 -3.22
C SER A 70 0.32 -16.03 -4.00
N ARG A 71 0.86 -14.87 -3.62
CA ARG A 71 1.99 -14.22 -4.31
C ARG A 71 3.21 -15.13 -4.42
N ASN A 72 3.43 -16.01 -3.44
CA ASN A 72 4.49 -17.01 -3.44
C ASN A 72 4.35 -18.14 -4.50
N GLY A 73 3.31 -18.09 -5.35
CA GLY A 73 3.08 -19.05 -6.43
C GLY A 73 2.08 -20.17 -6.12
N THR A 74 1.58 -20.23 -4.88
CA THR A 74 0.61 -21.27 -4.49
C THR A 74 -0.76 -20.99 -5.10
N ILE A 75 -1.39 -22.02 -5.70
CA ILE A 75 -2.78 -21.96 -6.16
C ILE A 75 -3.62 -22.93 -5.33
N ARG A 76 -4.74 -22.44 -4.83
CA ARG A 76 -5.70 -23.22 -4.04
C ARG A 76 -7.04 -23.26 -4.73
N ARG A 77 -7.81 -24.30 -4.41
CA ARG A 77 -9.23 -24.41 -4.75
C ARG A 77 -10.03 -24.50 -3.46
N THR A 78 -11.02 -23.63 -3.32
CA THR A 78 -12.03 -23.70 -2.26
C THR A 78 -13.36 -24.12 -2.90
N THR A 79 -13.94 -25.23 -2.47
CA THR A 79 -15.21 -25.74 -3.02
C THR A 79 -16.41 -24.86 -2.63
N ALA A 80 -17.56 -25.08 -3.27
CA ALA A 80 -18.80 -24.37 -2.93
C ALA A 80 -19.28 -24.61 -1.47
N SER A 81 -18.85 -25.72 -0.87
CA SER A 81 -19.08 -26.06 0.55
C SER A 81 -17.98 -25.56 1.48
N GLY A 82 -17.02 -24.80 0.96
CA GLY A 82 -15.93 -24.21 1.73
C GLY A 82 -14.83 -25.20 2.11
N THR A 83 -14.54 -26.24 1.31
CA THR A 83 -13.36 -27.10 1.53
C THR A 83 -12.19 -26.59 0.71
N THR A 84 -11.06 -26.28 1.35
CA THR A 84 -9.87 -25.73 0.68
C THR A 84 -8.76 -26.77 0.51
N SER A 85 -8.14 -26.80 -0.66
CA SER A 85 -6.97 -27.63 -0.98
C SER A 85 -5.99 -26.89 -1.89
N VAL A 86 -4.68 -27.09 -1.67
CA VAL A 86 -3.65 -26.67 -2.63
C VAL A 86 -3.74 -27.55 -3.87
N ILE A 87 -3.85 -26.91 -5.05
CA ILE A 87 -3.93 -27.63 -6.34
C ILE A 87 -2.62 -27.62 -7.12
N GLY A 88 -1.67 -26.76 -6.74
CA GLY A 88 -0.34 -26.71 -7.32
C GLY A 88 0.43 -25.47 -6.89
N ASN A 89 1.71 -25.44 -7.27
CA ASN A 89 2.59 -24.30 -7.05
C ASN A 89 3.31 -23.94 -8.35
N ILE A 90 3.38 -22.66 -8.66
CA ILE A 90 4.16 -22.11 -9.78
C ILE A 90 5.44 -21.53 -9.21
N PRO A 91 6.64 -21.94 -9.69
CA PRO A 91 7.88 -21.27 -9.29
C PRO A 91 7.84 -19.80 -9.69
N VAL A 92 8.16 -18.92 -8.72
CA VAL A 92 8.12 -17.46 -8.91
C VAL A 92 9.43 -16.82 -8.43
N TYR A 93 9.79 -15.70 -9.06
CA TYR A 93 10.71 -14.72 -8.51
C TYR A 93 9.96 -13.84 -7.52
N THR A 94 10.52 -13.63 -6.33
CA THR A 94 9.93 -12.81 -5.28
C THR A 94 10.90 -11.72 -4.85
N HIS A 95 10.53 -10.48 -5.13
CA HIS A 95 11.16 -9.25 -4.66
C HIS A 95 10.11 -8.14 -4.72
N ASP A 96 10.03 -7.27 -3.72
CA ASP A 96 9.01 -6.21 -3.62
C ASP A 96 7.58 -6.73 -3.79
N GLU A 97 6.91 -6.38 -4.88
CA GLU A 97 5.54 -6.75 -5.23
C GLU A 97 5.46 -8.00 -6.13
N GLU A 98 6.59 -8.54 -6.56
CA GLU A 98 6.66 -9.59 -7.56
C GLU A 98 6.27 -10.98 -7.05
N GLY A 99 5.69 -11.78 -7.94
CA GLY A 99 5.18 -13.11 -7.63
C GLY A 99 4.06 -13.52 -8.58
N LEU A 100 3.13 -14.34 -8.11
CA LEU A 100 1.90 -14.71 -8.82
C LEU A 100 0.79 -13.68 -8.54
N GLN A 101 0.38 -12.92 -9.55
CA GLN A 101 -0.52 -11.76 -9.41
C GLN A 101 -1.98 -12.07 -9.73
N GLY A 102 -2.22 -12.76 -10.85
CA GLY A 102 -3.56 -12.94 -11.42
C GLY A 102 -3.89 -14.37 -11.81
N ILE A 103 -5.17 -14.71 -11.74
CA ILE A 103 -5.73 -15.96 -12.23
C ILE A 103 -7.10 -15.73 -12.88
N ALA A 104 -7.35 -16.37 -14.02
CA ALA A 104 -8.69 -16.41 -14.61
C ALA A 104 -8.98 -17.79 -15.21
N ALA A 105 -10.21 -18.26 -15.07
CA ALA A 105 -10.67 -19.44 -15.79
C ALA A 105 -11.04 -19.07 -17.23
N ASP A 106 -10.65 -19.91 -18.19
CA ASP A 106 -11.11 -19.75 -19.58
C ASP A 106 -12.65 -19.77 -19.63
N PRO A 107 -13.31 -18.94 -20.46
CA PRO A 107 -14.77 -18.95 -20.57
C PRO A 107 -15.38 -20.33 -20.88
N ASN A 108 -14.62 -21.22 -21.51
CA ASN A 108 -15.00 -22.61 -21.80
C ASN A 108 -14.46 -23.62 -20.77
N PHE A 109 -14.10 -23.18 -19.55
CA PHE A 109 -13.49 -23.99 -18.50
C PHE A 109 -14.22 -25.32 -18.25
N ALA A 110 -15.55 -25.34 -18.30
CA ALA A 110 -16.35 -26.56 -18.12
C ALA A 110 -15.97 -27.69 -19.09
N THR A 111 -15.38 -27.35 -20.24
CA THR A 111 -14.97 -28.29 -21.28
C THR A 111 -13.46 -28.45 -21.39
N ASN A 112 -12.70 -27.35 -21.35
CA ASN A 112 -11.25 -27.38 -21.60
C ASN A 112 -10.40 -27.40 -20.31
N ARG A 113 -10.98 -26.98 -19.18
CA ARG A 113 -10.33 -26.87 -17.85
C ARG A 113 -9.03 -26.07 -17.89
N GLN A 114 -8.99 -25.07 -18.76
CA GLN A 114 -7.85 -24.16 -18.93
C GLN A 114 -7.97 -22.95 -18.00
N ILE A 115 -6.87 -22.59 -17.38
CA ILE A 115 -6.71 -21.38 -16.60
C ILE A 115 -5.60 -20.52 -17.20
N PHE A 116 -5.70 -19.21 -16.99
CA PHE A 116 -4.66 -18.25 -17.29
C PHE A 116 -4.11 -17.71 -15.97
N VAL A 117 -2.79 -17.56 -15.91
CA VAL A 117 -2.07 -17.03 -14.74
C VAL A 117 -1.08 -15.97 -15.19
N TYR A 118 -0.90 -14.93 -14.40
CA TYR A 118 0.09 -13.88 -14.63
C TYR A 118 1.08 -13.82 -13.46
N TYR A 119 2.36 -14.07 -13.74
CA TYR A 119 3.36 -14.26 -12.69
C TYR A 119 4.77 -13.85 -13.08
N ALA A 120 5.62 -13.62 -12.09
CA ALA A 120 7.05 -13.38 -12.23
C ALA A 120 7.84 -14.70 -12.26
N PRO A 121 8.26 -15.25 -13.40
CA PRO A 121 9.09 -16.45 -13.43
C PRO A 121 10.50 -16.21 -12.86
N PRO A 122 11.13 -17.23 -12.23
CA PRO A 122 12.56 -17.20 -11.94
C PRO A 122 13.36 -17.10 -13.25
N LEU A 123 14.28 -16.14 -13.30
CA LEU A 123 15.23 -15.93 -14.40
C LEU A 123 16.66 -15.92 -13.85
N ASN A 124 17.62 -15.39 -14.62
CA ASN A 124 18.99 -15.13 -14.16
C ASN A 124 19.15 -13.77 -13.47
N THR A 125 18.06 -13.06 -13.22
CA THR A 125 18.03 -11.78 -12.52
C THR A 125 18.49 -11.95 -11.06
N PRO A 126 19.35 -11.07 -10.52
CA PRO A 126 19.76 -11.16 -9.12
C PRO A 126 18.59 -11.03 -8.14
N GLY A 127 18.74 -11.60 -6.95
CA GLY A 127 17.90 -11.25 -5.80
C GLY A 127 18.37 -9.94 -5.15
N GLY A 128 17.47 -9.27 -4.45
CA GLY A 128 17.73 -8.01 -3.74
C GLY A 128 17.54 -6.76 -4.61
N ASP A 129 18.00 -5.62 -4.11
CA ASP A 129 17.78 -4.31 -4.70
C ASP A 129 18.70 -4.02 -5.90
N ALA A 130 18.12 -3.53 -6.99
CA ALA A 130 18.85 -2.98 -8.12
C ALA A 130 19.43 -1.60 -7.77
N PRO A 131 20.59 -1.23 -8.32
CA PRO A 131 21.18 0.07 -8.05
C PRO A 131 20.31 1.20 -8.61
N ALA A 132 20.08 2.22 -7.80
CA ALA A 132 19.31 3.40 -8.19
C ALA A 132 20.00 4.26 -9.27
N SER A 133 21.32 4.09 -9.45
CA SER A 133 22.15 4.80 -10.42
C SER A 133 23.27 3.88 -10.93
N GLY A 134 23.70 4.07 -12.17
CA GLY A 134 24.66 3.19 -12.86
C GLY A 134 24.68 3.43 -14.37
N THR A 135 25.51 2.68 -15.08
CA THR A 135 25.62 2.76 -16.55
C THR A 135 25.08 1.52 -17.27
N ASP A 136 24.83 0.43 -16.55
CA ASP A 136 24.26 -0.81 -17.05
C ASP A 136 23.35 -1.43 -15.99
N PHE A 137 22.09 -1.67 -16.37
CA PHE A 137 21.06 -2.28 -15.53
C PHE A 137 20.55 -3.60 -16.14
N SER A 138 21.17 -4.09 -17.21
CA SER A 138 20.67 -5.22 -18.00
C SER A 138 20.54 -6.53 -17.22
N ALA A 139 21.34 -6.72 -16.18
CA ALA A 139 21.22 -7.85 -15.25
C ALA A 139 19.86 -7.90 -14.53
N TRP A 140 19.17 -6.76 -14.43
CA TRP A 140 17.88 -6.59 -13.75
C TRP A 140 16.68 -6.64 -14.69
N ASN A 141 16.90 -6.81 -16.00
CA ASN A 141 15.81 -6.99 -16.95
C ASN A 141 15.12 -8.34 -16.71
N GLY A 142 13.80 -8.31 -16.58
CA GLY A 142 12.97 -9.51 -16.43
C GLY A 142 11.70 -9.45 -17.28
N VAL A 143 10.84 -10.44 -17.08
CA VAL A 143 9.48 -10.46 -17.64
C VAL A 143 8.48 -10.89 -16.58
N ASN A 144 7.28 -10.33 -16.60
CA ASN A 144 6.08 -10.94 -16.03
C ASN A 144 5.33 -11.66 -17.16
N ARG A 145 4.82 -12.86 -16.86
CA ARG A 145 4.40 -13.84 -17.86
C ARG A 145 2.93 -14.18 -17.70
N LEU A 146 2.18 -13.98 -18.78
CA LEU A 146 0.87 -14.59 -18.97
C LEU A 146 1.05 -16.01 -19.51
N ALA A 147 0.59 -17.00 -18.76
CA ALA A 147 0.64 -18.39 -19.17
C ALA A 147 -0.75 -19.05 -19.10
N ARG A 148 -0.98 -20.01 -19.98
CA ARG A 148 -2.15 -20.89 -19.97
C ARG A 148 -1.76 -22.27 -19.47
N ILE A 149 -2.52 -22.83 -18.54
CA ILE A 149 -2.28 -24.16 -17.95
C ILE A 149 -3.60 -24.94 -17.93
N THR A 150 -3.56 -26.24 -18.17
CA THR A 150 -4.73 -27.12 -18.06
C THR A 150 -4.73 -27.82 -16.70
N LEU A 151 -5.90 -27.93 -16.05
CA LEU A 151 -6.05 -28.70 -14.81
C LEU A 151 -6.35 -30.18 -15.11
N ASN A 152 -5.78 -31.09 -14.32
CA ASN A 152 -6.12 -32.52 -14.32
C ASN A 152 -7.50 -32.76 -13.72
N ALA A 153 -8.17 -33.89 -14.01
CA ALA A 153 -9.57 -34.17 -13.64
C ALA A 153 -9.89 -33.91 -12.14
N ASP A 154 -8.91 -34.11 -11.27
CA ASP A 154 -8.94 -33.89 -9.82
C ASP A 154 -8.65 -32.43 -9.39
N PHE A 155 -8.57 -31.51 -10.35
CA PHE A 155 -8.20 -30.09 -10.24
C PHE A 155 -6.72 -29.79 -9.99
N THR A 156 -5.84 -30.80 -9.92
CA THR A 156 -4.40 -30.54 -9.77
C THR A 156 -3.81 -29.86 -11.01
N LEU A 157 -2.82 -29.00 -10.78
CA LEU A 157 -2.14 -28.23 -11.82
C LEU A 157 -1.28 -29.13 -12.71
N ASN A 158 -1.53 -29.16 -14.01
CA ASN A 158 -0.69 -29.91 -14.95
C ASN A 158 0.36 -29.00 -15.62
N MET A 159 1.49 -28.83 -14.94
CA MET A 159 2.57 -27.97 -15.43
C MET A 159 3.17 -28.41 -16.77
N SER A 160 3.03 -29.67 -17.17
CA SER A 160 3.48 -30.13 -18.49
C SER A 160 2.68 -29.53 -19.66
N THR A 161 1.50 -28.97 -19.38
CA THR A 161 0.62 -28.33 -20.36
C THR A 161 0.80 -26.82 -20.44
N GLN A 162 1.73 -26.25 -19.66
CA GLN A 162 1.94 -24.81 -19.62
C GLN A 162 2.35 -24.30 -21.01
N VAL A 163 1.65 -23.26 -21.47
CA VAL A 163 2.04 -22.46 -22.63
C VAL A 163 2.27 -21.02 -22.20
N THR A 164 3.39 -20.44 -22.61
CA THR A 164 3.63 -18.99 -22.50
C THR A 164 2.84 -18.28 -23.58
N VAL A 165 1.91 -17.40 -23.20
CA VAL A 165 1.04 -16.65 -24.12
C VAL A 165 1.66 -15.29 -24.43
N LEU A 166 2.10 -14.56 -23.40
CA LEU A 166 2.68 -13.24 -23.54
C LEU A 166 3.68 -12.97 -22.40
N ASP A 167 4.83 -12.42 -22.74
CA ASP A 167 5.79 -11.87 -21.79
C ASP A 167 5.72 -10.33 -21.84
N VAL A 168 5.57 -9.70 -20.67
CA VAL A 168 5.60 -8.26 -20.44
C VAL A 168 6.93 -7.94 -19.76
N ALA A 169 7.74 -7.06 -20.35
CA ALA A 169 9.03 -6.69 -19.78
C ALA A 169 8.85 -6.01 -18.40
N THR A 170 9.80 -6.21 -17.48
CA THR A 170 9.85 -5.60 -16.14
C THR A 170 11.29 -5.32 -15.73
N SER A 171 11.48 -4.38 -14.81
CA SER A 171 12.75 -3.97 -14.22
C SER A 171 12.81 -4.51 -12.79
N ARG A 172 13.46 -5.65 -12.59
CA ARG A 172 13.53 -6.33 -11.29
C ARG A 172 14.41 -5.58 -10.29
N GLY A 173 14.27 -5.94 -9.01
CA GLY A 173 15.05 -5.36 -7.91
C GLY A 173 14.65 -3.92 -7.59
N MET A 174 13.54 -3.44 -8.13
CA MET A 174 12.97 -2.14 -7.80
C MET A 174 11.45 -2.26 -7.78
N CYS A 175 10.87 -1.77 -6.70
CA CYS A 175 9.45 -1.46 -6.63
C CYS A 175 9.13 -0.31 -7.62
N CYS A 176 7.94 -0.19 -8.23
CA CYS A 176 6.66 -0.81 -7.86
C CYS A 176 5.71 -1.02 -9.07
N HIS A 177 4.49 -1.47 -8.77
CA HIS A 177 3.32 -1.51 -9.65
C HIS A 177 3.37 -2.62 -10.70
N VAL A 178 3.01 -3.82 -10.26
CA VAL A 178 2.94 -5.00 -11.12
C VAL A 178 1.61 -5.12 -11.87
N GLY A 179 0.52 -4.58 -11.33
CA GLY A 179 -0.85 -4.83 -11.81
C GLY A 179 -1.14 -6.35 -11.86
N GLY A 180 -1.68 -6.84 -12.97
CA GLY A 180 -1.66 -8.27 -13.29
C GLY A 180 -3.00 -8.99 -13.17
N ASP A 181 -4.11 -8.26 -13.22
CA ASP A 181 -5.44 -8.87 -13.18
C ASP A 181 -5.88 -9.39 -14.55
N ILE A 182 -6.76 -10.40 -14.59
CA ILE A 182 -7.16 -11.07 -15.83
C ILE A 182 -8.68 -11.25 -15.84
N ASP A 183 -9.34 -10.86 -16.93
CA ASP A 183 -10.76 -11.17 -17.17
C ASP A 183 -11.06 -11.28 -18.66
N PHE A 184 -12.25 -11.77 -19.01
CA PHE A 184 -12.67 -12.03 -20.38
C PHE A 184 -13.97 -11.30 -20.74
N ASP A 185 -14.04 -10.80 -21.97
CA ASP A 185 -15.32 -10.41 -22.56
C ASP A 185 -16.15 -11.63 -23.02
N ALA A 186 -17.41 -11.38 -23.39
CA ALA A 186 -18.31 -12.42 -23.88
C ALA A 186 -17.88 -13.06 -25.21
N ALA A 187 -16.94 -12.45 -25.94
CA ALA A 187 -16.37 -12.99 -27.18
C ALA A 187 -15.11 -13.84 -26.93
N GLY A 188 -14.70 -14.01 -25.68
CA GLY A 188 -13.51 -14.78 -25.30
C GLY A 188 -12.20 -14.01 -25.51
N ASN A 189 -12.24 -12.68 -25.67
CA ASN A 189 -11.01 -11.89 -25.64
C ASN A 189 -10.55 -11.75 -24.19
N LEU A 190 -9.26 -12.00 -23.98
CA LEU A 190 -8.59 -11.84 -22.69
C LEU A 190 -8.14 -10.40 -22.53
N TYR A 191 -8.43 -9.84 -21.36
CA TYR A 191 -7.89 -8.58 -20.90
C TYR A 191 -6.86 -8.84 -19.79
N LEU A 192 -5.77 -8.08 -19.80
CA LEU A 192 -4.71 -8.16 -18.79
C LEU A 192 -4.33 -6.74 -18.37
N SER A 193 -4.39 -6.44 -17.08
CA SER A 193 -3.81 -5.19 -16.56
C SER A 193 -2.32 -5.36 -16.27
N THR A 194 -1.55 -4.31 -16.48
CA THR A 194 -0.11 -4.28 -16.20
C THR A 194 0.23 -2.95 -15.57
N GLY A 195 0.89 -2.95 -14.41
CA GLY A 195 1.40 -1.71 -13.82
C GLY A 195 2.57 -1.12 -14.59
N ASP A 196 2.92 0.12 -14.26
CA ASP A 196 3.91 0.90 -14.99
C ASP A 196 5.36 0.46 -14.72
N ASP A 197 5.58 -0.42 -13.73
CA ASP A 197 6.89 -0.93 -13.33
C ASP A 197 7.86 0.23 -13.08
N SER A 198 7.38 1.28 -12.41
CA SER A 198 8.16 2.50 -12.15
C SER A 198 8.31 2.74 -10.67
N ASN A 199 9.53 3.11 -10.30
CA ASN A 199 9.88 3.45 -8.92
C ASN A 199 9.43 4.88 -8.63
N PRO A 200 8.55 5.08 -7.64
CA PRO A 200 8.03 6.40 -7.34
C PRO A 200 8.86 7.13 -6.25
N PHE A 201 9.73 6.40 -5.53
CA PHE A 201 10.56 6.83 -4.40
C PHE A 201 11.77 7.67 -4.82
N ASP A 202 11.52 8.84 -5.38
CA ASP A 202 12.40 10.04 -5.44
C ASP A 202 11.70 11.22 -6.15
N SER A 203 10.37 11.16 -6.23
CA SER A 203 9.50 12.13 -6.90
C SER A 203 8.81 13.10 -5.93
N SER A 204 9.01 12.97 -4.63
CA SER A 204 8.24 13.71 -3.60
C SER A 204 6.72 13.51 -3.73
N GLY A 205 6.31 12.29 -4.10
CA GLY A 205 4.91 11.90 -4.22
C GLY A 205 4.21 12.40 -5.49
N TYR A 206 4.94 13.02 -6.42
CA TYR A 206 4.40 13.46 -7.70
C TYR A 206 4.77 12.48 -8.83
N THR A 207 4.55 12.87 -10.07
CA THR A 207 4.93 12.06 -11.23
C THR A 207 6.45 11.74 -11.29
N PRO A 208 6.87 10.46 -11.36
CA PRO A 208 8.27 10.07 -11.49
C PRO A 208 8.70 10.10 -12.97
N ILE A 209 9.42 11.17 -13.34
CA ILE A 209 9.91 11.43 -14.71
C ILE A 209 11.42 11.75 -14.73
N ASP A 210 12.20 11.05 -13.89
CA ASP A 210 13.63 11.31 -13.73
C ASP A 210 14.47 10.72 -14.87
N GLU A 211 14.73 11.54 -15.89
CA GLU A 211 15.45 11.18 -17.10
C GLU A 211 16.97 11.43 -17.06
N ARG A 212 17.54 11.66 -15.86
CA ARG A 212 18.98 11.96 -15.73
C ARG A 212 19.85 10.84 -16.29
N SER A 213 20.91 11.22 -17.01
CA SER A 213 21.93 10.27 -17.48
C SER A 213 22.54 9.50 -16.31
N GLY A 214 22.55 8.18 -16.39
CA GLY A 214 23.06 7.29 -15.34
C GLY A 214 22.08 7.02 -14.21
N ARG A 215 20.84 7.54 -14.29
CA ARG A 215 19.74 7.13 -13.41
C ARG A 215 19.20 5.79 -13.88
N ASN A 216 18.78 4.93 -12.95
CA ASN A 216 18.06 3.72 -13.33
C ASN A 216 16.75 4.11 -14.06
N PRO A 217 16.49 3.59 -15.27
CA PRO A 217 15.30 3.94 -16.03
C PRO A 217 13.99 3.69 -15.28
N ALA A 218 13.95 2.80 -14.27
CA ALA A 218 12.73 2.59 -13.48
C ALA A 218 12.16 3.87 -12.84
N TYR A 219 12.95 4.94 -12.65
CA TYR A 219 12.47 6.23 -12.15
C TYR A 219 11.78 7.14 -13.20
N ASP A 220 11.57 6.64 -14.42
CA ASP A 220 10.92 7.37 -15.51
C ASP A 220 9.69 6.61 -16.03
N ALA A 221 8.50 6.96 -15.51
CA ALA A 221 7.23 6.36 -15.92
C ALA A 221 6.86 6.66 -17.38
N GLN A 222 7.52 7.62 -18.02
CA GLN A 222 7.30 7.90 -19.45
C GLN A 222 7.80 6.77 -20.34
N ARG A 223 8.77 5.97 -19.87
CA ARG A 223 9.30 4.83 -20.63
C ARG A 223 8.29 3.69 -20.78
N SER A 224 7.30 3.63 -19.90
CA SER A 224 6.32 2.55 -19.76
C SER A 224 4.91 3.06 -20.01
N ALA A 225 4.24 3.64 -19.02
CA ALA A 225 2.83 4.03 -19.08
C ALA A 225 2.54 4.96 -20.27
N GLY A 226 3.38 5.97 -20.48
CA GLY A 226 3.31 6.92 -21.60
C GLY A 226 3.89 6.42 -22.92
N ASN A 227 4.49 5.22 -22.98
CA ASN A 227 5.14 4.68 -24.17
C ASN A 227 4.18 3.76 -24.94
N THR A 228 3.90 4.09 -26.20
CA THR A 228 3.00 3.31 -27.06
C THR A 228 3.62 2.01 -27.56
N ASN A 229 4.94 1.85 -27.44
CA ASN A 229 5.69 0.66 -27.84
C ASN A 229 6.09 -0.21 -26.63
N ASP A 230 5.49 0.02 -25.46
CA ASP A 230 5.71 -0.74 -24.23
C ASP A 230 4.38 -1.30 -23.73
N LEU A 231 4.42 -2.45 -23.06
CA LEU A 231 3.23 -3.13 -22.57
C LEU A 231 2.88 -2.81 -21.13
N ARG A 232 3.73 -2.09 -20.38
CA ARG A 232 3.53 -1.72 -18.98
C ARG A 232 2.70 -0.44 -18.81
N GLY A 233 1.93 -0.33 -17.74
CA GLY A 233 1.01 0.77 -17.47
C GLY A 233 -0.16 0.81 -18.46
N LYS A 234 -0.78 -0.36 -18.69
CA LYS A 234 -1.77 -0.65 -19.75
C LYS A 234 -2.90 -1.55 -19.26
N VAL A 235 -3.99 -1.56 -20.02
CA VAL A 235 -4.85 -2.74 -20.18
C VAL A 235 -4.63 -3.29 -21.59
N LEU A 236 -4.17 -4.53 -21.64
CA LEU A 236 -3.94 -5.27 -22.88
C LEU A 236 -5.19 -6.06 -23.25
N ARG A 237 -5.46 -6.23 -24.54
CA ARG A 237 -6.56 -7.05 -25.05
C ARG A 237 -6.09 -7.94 -26.19
N ILE A 238 -6.17 -9.25 -26.00
CA ILE A 238 -5.77 -10.27 -26.97
C ILE A 238 -6.86 -11.34 -27.10
N HIS A 239 -6.81 -12.15 -28.16
CA HIS A 239 -7.64 -13.35 -28.26
C HIS A 239 -6.75 -14.60 -28.19
N PRO A 240 -6.75 -15.34 -27.07
CA PRO A 240 -5.94 -16.56 -26.96
C PRO A 240 -6.38 -17.63 -27.95
N GLU A 241 -5.41 -18.28 -28.60
CA GLU A 241 -5.67 -19.33 -29.59
C GLU A 241 -5.43 -20.74 -29.00
N PRO A 242 -6.12 -21.78 -29.51
CA PRO A 242 -5.94 -23.15 -29.03
C PRO A 242 -4.48 -23.65 -29.09
N ASN A 243 -3.70 -23.20 -30.08
CA ASN A 243 -2.28 -23.56 -30.25
C ASN A 243 -1.34 -22.87 -29.24
N GLY A 244 -1.87 -22.01 -28.36
CA GLY A 244 -1.10 -21.28 -27.35
C GLY A 244 -0.55 -19.93 -27.80
N THR A 245 -0.77 -19.55 -29.07
CA THR A 245 -0.54 -18.17 -29.54
C THR A 245 -1.72 -17.27 -29.20
N TYR A 246 -1.72 -16.03 -29.68
CA TYR A 246 -2.87 -15.14 -29.62
C TYR A 246 -3.01 -14.33 -30.90
N THR A 247 -4.22 -13.87 -31.17
CA THR A 247 -4.51 -12.88 -32.23
C THR A 247 -4.87 -11.53 -31.60
N ILE A 248 -4.83 -10.46 -32.41
CA ILE A 248 -5.20 -9.10 -31.99
C ILE A 248 -6.66 -8.83 -32.37
N PRO A 249 -7.56 -8.62 -31.39
CA PRO A 249 -8.92 -8.20 -31.66
C PRO A 249 -8.99 -6.83 -32.33
N ALA A 250 -9.99 -6.63 -33.20
CA ALA A 250 -10.29 -5.31 -33.73
C ALA A 250 -10.74 -4.36 -32.60
N GLY A 251 -10.41 -3.07 -32.75
CA GLY A 251 -10.80 -2.02 -31.80
C GLY A 251 -9.81 -1.75 -30.67
N ASN A 252 -8.63 -2.38 -30.68
CA ASN A 252 -7.49 -1.94 -29.87
C ASN A 252 -6.99 -0.56 -30.30
N LEU A 253 -6.28 0.13 -29.40
CA LEU A 253 -5.88 1.53 -29.57
C LEU A 253 -5.00 1.73 -30.81
N PHE A 254 -4.16 0.74 -31.14
CA PHE A 254 -3.27 0.77 -32.30
C PHE A 254 -3.54 -0.43 -33.21
N ALA A 255 -3.65 -0.17 -34.52
CA ALA A 255 -3.83 -1.23 -35.50
C ALA A 255 -2.55 -2.08 -35.64
N PRO A 256 -2.65 -3.40 -35.87
CA PRO A 256 -1.49 -4.25 -36.17
C PRO A 256 -0.62 -3.68 -37.30
N GLY A 257 0.70 -3.66 -37.08
CA GLY A 257 1.69 -3.12 -38.03
C GLY A 257 1.90 -1.61 -37.95
N THR A 258 1.19 -0.89 -37.07
CA THR A 258 1.46 0.54 -36.83
C THR A 258 2.85 0.71 -36.21
N ALA A 259 3.73 1.45 -36.89
CA ALA A 259 5.11 1.62 -36.46
C ALA A 259 5.20 2.28 -35.07
N ARG A 260 6.16 1.83 -34.24
CA ARG A 260 6.41 2.33 -32.87
C ARG A 260 5.20 2.18 -31.94
N THR A 261 4.37 1.17 -32.16
CA THR A 261 3.24 0.86 -31.29
C THR A 261 3.10 -0.63 -31.05
N ARG A 262 2.45 -0.98 -29.93
CA ARG A 262 2.04 -2.35 -29.61
C ARG A 262 0.53 -2.53 -29.86
N PRO A 263 0.11 -3.42 -30.77
CA PRO A 263 -1.29 -3.61 -31.11
C PRO A 263 -2.10 -4.31 -30.00
N GLU A 264 -1.45 -4.86 -28.99
CA GLU A 264 -2.09 -5.45 -27.79
C GLU A 264 -2.77 -4.39 -26.91
N ILE A 265 -2.36 -3.12 -27.01
CA ILE A 265 -2.82 -2.04 -26.12
C ILE A 265 -4.29 -1.70 -26.41
N TYR A 266 -5.15 -1.91 -25.43
CA TYR A 266 -6.53 -1.42 -25.43
C TYR A 266 -6.64 -0.09 -24.68
N ALA A 267 -6.09 -0.03 -23.47
CA ALA A 267 -5.94 1.21 -22.72
C ALA A 267 -4.47 1.46 -22.36
N MET A 268 -4.05 2.72 -22.36
CA MET A 268 -2.72 3.13 -21.92
C MET A 268 -2.76 4.30 -20.95
N GLY A 269 -1.61 4.64 -20.37
CA GLY A 269 -1.48 5.78 -19.47
C GLY A 269 -2.14 5.52 -18.12
N LEU A 270 -1.86 4.34 -17.55
CA LEU A 270 -2.31 3.89 -16.23
C LEU A 270 -1.07 3.68 -15.35
N ARG A 271 -1.18 3.93 -14.03
CA ARG A 271 -0.05 3.80 -13.09
C ARG A 271 0.02 2.40 -12.51
N ASN A 272 -0.94 2.05 -11.67
CA ASN A 272 -1.08 0.73 -11.05
C ASN A 272 -2.54 0.26 -11.17
N PRO A 273 -2.95 -0.18 -12.38
CA PRO A 273 -4.28 -0.71 -12.64
C PRO A 273 -4.43 -2.10 -11.99
N PHE A 274 -4.66 -2.14 -10.68
CA PHE A 274 -4.42 -3.34 -9.87
C PHE A 274 -5.52 -4.41 -10.02
N ARG A 275 -6.80 -4.01 -10.00
CA ARG A 275 -7.95 -4.91 -10.20
C ARG A 275 -9.00 -4.32 -11.11
N PHE A 276 -9.59 -5.14 -11.97
CA PHE A 276 -10.68 -4.74 -12.86
C PHE A 276 -11.67 -5.87 -13.10
N ASN A 277 -12.84 -5.49 -13.65
CA ASN A 277 -13.80 -6.46 -14.16
C ASN A 277 -14.32 -6.03 -15.53
N VAL A 278 -14.57 -7.01 -16.39
CA VAL A 278 -15.23 -6.81 -17.69
C VAL A 278 -16.71 -7.15 -17.54
N ASP A 279 -17.56 -6.15 -17.72
CA ASP A 279 -18.99 -6.39 -17.81
C ASP A 279 -19.32 -7.09 -19.13
N LYS A 280 -19.48 -8.41 -19.07
CA LYS A 280 -19.71 -9.28 -20.23
C LYS A 280 -20.91 -8.86 -21.09
N ALA A 281 -21.91 -8.20 -20.51
CA ALA A 281 -23.09 -7.75 -21.24
C ALA A 281 -22.79 -6.56 -22.18
N THR A 282 -21.82 -5.70 -21.82
CA THR A 282 -21.52 -4.46 -22.57
C THR A 282 -20.11 -4.39 -23.12
N GLY A 283 -19.18 -5.21 -22.62
CA GLY A 283 -17.74 -5.12 -22.88
C GLY A 283 -17.04 -3.95 -22.17
N THR A 284 -17.74 -3.25 -21.26
CA THR A 284 -17.17 -2.15 -20.47
C THR A 284 -16.23 -2.69 -19.40
N ILE A 285 -15.07 -2.06 -19.23
CA ILE A 285 -14.12 -2.38 -18.15
C ILE A 285 -14.33 -1.38 -17.01
N TYR A 286 -14.43 -1.87 -15.78
CA TYR A 286 -14.37 -1.07 -14.56
C TYR A 286 -13.09 -1.40 -13.82
N LEU A 287 -12.22 -0.40 -13.62
CA LEU A 287 -10.83 -0.58 -13.21
C LEU A 287 -10.49 0.36 -12.05
N GLY A 288 -9.90 -0.16 -10.98
CA GLY A 288 -9.21 0.65 -9.97
C GLY A 288 -7.76 0.95 -10.39
N ASP A 289 -7.34 2.21 -10.36
CA ASP A 289 -5.98 2.65 -10.65
C ASP A 289 -5.44 3.55 -9.53
N TYR A 290 -4.29 3.18 -8.96
CA TYR A 290 -3.67 3.94 -7.88
C TYR A 290 -2.81 5.06 -8.45
N GLY A 291 -3.12 6.32 -8.11
CA GLY A 291 -2.25 7.47 -8.35
C GLY A 291 -1.15 7.64 -7.29
N PRO A 292 -0.43 8.77 -7.32
CA PRO A 292 0.79 8.97 -6.53
C PRO A 292 0.50 9.57 -5.13
N ASP A 293 1.53 9.69 -4.29
CA ASP A 293 1.37 9.85 -2.84
C ASP A 293 1.62 11.28 -2.30
N ALA A 294 1.58 12.31 -3.15
CA ALA A 294 1.82 13.70 -2.72
C ALA A 294 0.72 14.20 -1.78
N GLY A 295 1.04 14.50 -0.51
CA GLY A 295 0.04 15.00 0.46
C GLY A 295 -0.55 16.38 0.15
N SER A 296 -0.03 17.14 -0.83
CA SER A 296 -0.63 18.41 -1.24
C SER A 296 -0.33 18.79 -2.70
N ALA A 297 -1.20 19.62 -3.28
CA ALA A 297 -1.00 20.16 -4.61
C ALA A 297 0.14 21.20 -4.63
N SER A 298 0.93 21.20 -5.70
CA SER A 298 2.02 22.13 -5.92
C SER A 298 1.93 22.77 -7.30
N SER A 299 2.00 24.11 -7.32
CA SER A 299 2.03 24.88 -8.57
C SER A 299 3.23 24.56 -9.47
N THR A 300 4.30 23.99 -8.91
CA THR A 300 5.54 23.66 -9.62
C THR A 300 5.69 22.16 -9.90
N ARG A 301 4.82 21.29 -9.36
CA ARG A 301 4.92 19.83 -9.55
C ARG A 301 3.64 19.20 -10.10
N GLY A 302 2.46 19.57 -9.62
CA GLY A 302 1.19 18.95 -10.03
C GLY A 302 0.14 18.90 -8.91
N PRO A 303 -0.95 18.15 -9.10
CA PRO A 303 -1.96 17.91 -8.06
C PRO A 303 -1.41 17.15 -6.86
N ALA A 304 -2.18 17.12 -5.77
CA ALA A 304 -1.99 16.15 -4.69
C ALA A 304 -2.23 14.72 -5.20
N GLY A 305 -1.87 13.74 -4.38
CA GLY A 305 -2.24 12.34 -4.59
C GLY A 305 -3.75 12.19 -4.70
N GLN A 306 -4.16 11.38 -5.67
CA GLN A 306 -5.55 11.02 -5.91
C GLN A 306 -5.58 9.70 -6.67
N VAL A 307 -6.66 8.95 -6.50
CA VAL A 307 -6.85 7.63 -7.11
C VAL A 307 -8.13 7.58 -7.92
N GLU A 308 -8.24 6.58 -8.80
CA GLU A 308 -9.28 6.56 -9.82
C GLU A 308 -10.03 5.23 -9.88
N PHE A 309 -11.35 5.30 -10.02
CA PHE A 309 -12.09 4.27 -10.74
C PHE A 309 -12.30 4.73 -12.18
N ASN A 310 -11.89 3.90 -13.11
CA ASN A 310 -11.97 4.12 -14.55
C ASN A 310 -13.08 3.26 -15.17
N ARG A 311 -13.88 3.86 -16.05
CA ARG A 311 -14.92 3.19 -16.86
C ARG A 311 -14.53 3.21 -18.33
N ILE A 312 -13.95 2.12 -18.82
CA ILE A 312 -13.37 2.02 -20.16
C ILE A 312 -14.38 1.36 -21.11
N THR A 313 -15.11 2.18 -21.86
CA THR A 313 -16.06 1.74 -22.89
C THR A 313 -15.44 1.62 -24.29
N SER A 314 -14.24 2.18 -24.46
CA SER A 314 -13.51 2.18 -25.73
C SER A 314 -12.02 2.41 -25.49
N ALA A 315 -11.20 1.88 -26.40
CA ALA A 315 -9.74 2.05 -26.36
C ALA A 315 -9.31 3.52 -26.22
N GLY A 316 -8.25 3.81 -25.46
CA GLY A 316 -7.82 5.18 -25.20
C GLY A 316 -6.59 5.34 -24.30
N ASN A 317 -6.16 6.59 -24.14
CA ASN A 317 -5.11 7.00 -23.20
C ASN A 317 -5.77 7.60 -21.96
N PHE A 318 -5.34 7.21 -20.76
CA PHE A 318 -5.87 7.62 -19.46
C PHE A 318 -4.94 8.58 -18.70
N GLY A 319 -3.85 9.02 -19.34
CA GLY A 319 -3.16 10.26 -18.97
C GLY A 319 -1.86 10.09 -18.20
N TRP A 320 -1.72 9.06 -17.35
CA TRP A 320 -0.47 8.85 -16.60
C TRP A 320 0.73 8.64 -17.54
N PRO A 321 1.91 9.25 -17.29
CA PRO A 321 2.32 10.04 -16.12
C PRO A 321 2.12 11.57 -16.23
N TYR A 322 1.33 12.04 -17.20
CA TYR A 322 1.20 13.46 -17.54
C TYR A 322 -0.04 14.12 -16.93
N CYS A 323 -1.13 13.37 -16.85
CA CYS A 323 -2.45 13.83 -16.43
C CYS A 323 -3.13 12.81 -15.52
N THR A 324 -4.10 13.26 -14.74
CA THR A 324 -4.94 12.43 -13.88
C THR A 324 -6.34 13.07 -13.74
N GLY A 325 -7.29 12.30 -13.21
CA GLY A 325 -8.62 12.73 -12.81
C GLY A 325 -9.44 13.32 -13.95
N GLY A 326 -9.96 14.52 -13.74
CA GLY A 326 -10.76 15.25 -14.73
C GLY A 326 -9.97 15.81 -15.93
N ASN A 327 -8.64 15.64 -15.97
CA ASN A 327 -7.74 16.32 -16.92
C ASN A 327 -7.85 17.85 -16.87
N THR A 328 -8.26 18.41 -15.73
CA THR A 328 -8.28 19.86 -15.56
C THR A 328 -6.86 20.40 -15.39
N THR A 329 -6.66 21.70 -15.57
CA THR A 329 -5.35 22.34 -15.36
C THR A 329 -4.79 22.10 -13.97
N ASN A 330 -5.64 21.95 -12.94
CA ASN A 330 -5.21 21.70 -11.57
C ASN A 330 -4.78 20.24 -11.35
N GLU A 331 -5.32 19.31 -12.13
CA GLU A 331 -5.05 17.86 -12.09
C GLU A 331 -3.99 17.43 -13.13
N THR A 332 -3.26 18.39 -13.70
CA THR A 332 -2.21 18.11 -14.69
C THR A 332 -0.83 18.26 -14.08
N TYR A 333 0.10 17.31 -14.28
CA TYR A 333 1.46 17.44 -13.77
C TYR A 333 2.28 18.50 -14.52
N VAL A 334 3.35 18.94 -13.88
CA VAL A 334 4.33 19.89 -14.44
C VAL A 334 5.57 19.13 -14.85
N ASP A 335 6.07 19.41 -16.05
CA ASP A 335 7.37 18.91 -16.51
C ASP A 335 8.47 19.41 -15.55
N TYR A 336 9.12 18.50 -14.82
CA TYR A 336 10.02 18.85 -13.73
C TYR A 336 11.41 18.28 -14.00
N THR A 337 12.41 19.16 -14.02
CA THR A 337 13.81 18.74 -14.15
C THR A 337 14.31 18.17 -12.82
N PHE A 338 14.64 16.88 -12.78
CA PHE A 338 15.18 16.24 -11.58
C PHE A 338 16.65 16.59 -11.31
N PRO A 339 17.11 16.58 -10.04
CA PRO A 339 16.32 16.31 -8.82
C PRO A 339 15.66 17.56 -8.20
N SER A 340 16.09 18.76 -8.60
CA SER A 340 15.84 20.01 -7.86
C SER A 340 15.19 21.12 -8.70
N GLY A 341 14.62 20.79 -9.84
CA GLY A 341 14.08 21.73 -10.81
C GLY A 341 15.16 22.23 -11.78
N PRO A 342 14.80 23.21 -12.64
CA PRO A 342 13.55 23.98 -12.61
C PRO A 342 12.31 23.20 -13.06
N SER A 343 11.13 23.73 -12.76
CA SER A 343 9.87 23.29 -13.36
C SER A 343 9.61 24.01 -14.68
N GLY A 344 9.20 23.26 -15.69
CA GLY A 344 8.73 23.72 -16.99
C GLY A 344 7.23 24.02 -17.03
N SER A 345 6.61 23.75 -18.17
CA SER A 345 5.16 23.92 -18.36
C SER A 345 4.35 22.72 -17.83
N ARG A 346 3.07 22.96 -17.51
CA ARG A 346 2.11 21.86 -17.36
C ARG A 346 2.01 21.07 -18.66
N PHE A 347 1.84 19.75 -18.55
CA PHE A 347 1.57 18.92 -19.70
C PHE A 347 0.24 19.29 -20.39
N ASN A 348 0.06 18.89 -21.64
CA ASN A 348 -1.16 19.14 -22.39
C ASN A 348 -1.97 17.84 -22.50
N CYS A 349 -3.00 17.66 -21.65
CA CYS A 349 -3.80 16.45 -21.67
C CYS A 349 -4.55 16.20 -22.99
N ALA A 350 -4.83 17.25 -23.78
CA ALA A 350 -5.44 17.09 -25.09
C ALA A 350 -4.47 16.60 -26.17
N ALA A 351 -3.16 16.73 -25.96
CA ALA A 351 -2.12 16.22 -26.84
C ALA A 351 -0.80 16.03 -26.05
N PRO A 352 -0.70 14.99 -25.21
CA PRO A 352 0.50 14.76 -24.42
C PRO A 352 1.69 14.44 -25.31
N VAL A 353 2.88 14.86 -24.88
CA VAL A 353 4.13 14.65 -25.62
C VAL A 353 5.08 13.85 -24.74
N ASN A 354 5.50 12.69 -25.24
CA ASN A 354 6.51 11.86 -24.61
C ASN A 354 7.88 12.08 -25.29
N ASN A 355 8.63 13.02 -24.73
CA ASN A 355 9.99 13.39 -25.15
C ASN A 355 11.08 12.71 -24.32
N SER A 356 10.73 11.77 -23.43
CA SER A 356 11.72 11.04 -22.63
C SER A 356 12.77 10.38 -23.53
N PRO A 357 14.06 10.41 -23.14
CA PRO A 357 15.12 9.69 -23.85
C PRO A 357 14.92 8.17 -23.83
N ASN A 358 14.08 7.66 -22.93
CA ASN A 358 13.74 6.23 -22.80
C ASN A 358 12.50 5.85 -23.65
N ASN A 359 11.88 6.79 -24.35
CA ASN A 359 10.70 6.52 -25.18
C ASN A 359 11.06 5.83 -26.51
N THR A 360 10.56 4.61 -26.68
CA THR A 360 10.68 3.85 -27.95
C THR A 360 9.42 3.94 -28.82
N GLY A 361 8.33 4.49 -28.28
CA GLY A 361 7.02 4.64 -28.93
C GLY A 361 6.85 5.96 -29.67
N LEU A 362 5.61 6.36 -29.88
CA LEU A 362 5.24 7.64 -30.48
C LEU A 362 5.60 8.78 -29.52
N THR A 363 6.03 9.91 -30.09
CA THR A 363 6.27 11.14 -29.33
C THR A 363 4.96 11.87 -29.04
N ASN A 364 4.06 11.97 -30.03
CA ASN A 364 2.75 12.58 -29.83
C ASN A 364 1.74 11.51 -29.45
N LEU A 365 1.14 11.63 -28.27
CA LEU A 365 0.23 10.65 -27.72
C LEU A 365 -1.23 11.01 -28.02
N PRO A 366 -2.14 10.01 -28.03
CA PRO A 366 -3.58 10.27 -28.02
C PRO A 366 -3.97 11.14 -26.83
N ALA A 367 -5.03 11.94 -26.99
CA ALA A 367 -5.59 12.75 -25.90
C ALA A 367 -5.96 11.87 -24.69
N ALA A 368 -5.67 12.36 -23.49
CA ALA A 368 -6.06 11.73 -22.25
C ALA A 368 -7.59 11.78 -22.08
N LYS A 369 -8.16 10.67 -21.62
CA LYS A 369 -9.55 10.54 -21.19
C LYS A 369 -9.63 10.82 -19.70
N ALA A 370 -10.75 11.42 -19.27
CA ALA A 370 -10.98 11.67 -17.85
C ALA A 370 -11.38 10.38 -17.13
N ALA A 371 -11.03 10.31 -15.85
CA ALA A 371 -11.47 9.25 -14.96
C ALA A 371 -12.99 9.26 -14.77
N TRP A 372 -13.56 8.11 -14.37
CA TRP A 372 -15.00 8.02 -14.12
C TRP A 372 -15.36 8.55 -12.72
N ILE A 373 -14.59 8.12 -11.72
CA ILE A 373 -14.61 8.66 -10.35
C ILE A 373 -13.17 8.90 -9.94
N THR A 374 -12.88 10.09 -9.44
CA THR A 374 -11.60 10.42 -8.81
C THR A 374 -11.86 10.78 -7.37
N TYR A 375 -11.00 10.34 -6.47
CA TYR A 375 -11.08 10.71 -5.07
C TYR A 375 -9.69 10.73 -4.43
N ASP A 376 -9.59 11.56 -3.41
CA ASP A 376 -8.49 11.69 -2.47
C ASP A 376 -9.15 11.87 -1.10
N ASN A 377 -8.59 11.29 -0.04
CA ASN A 377 -9.09 11.44 1.34
C ASN A 377 -10.64 11.63 1.45
N CYS A 378 -11.11 12.85 1.74
CA CYS A 378 -12.54 13.15 1.90
C CYS A 378 -13.21 13.80 0.65
N SER A 379 -12.53 13.91 -0.49
CA SER A 379 -12.98 14.72 -1.63
C SER A 379 -14.23 14.16 -2.31
N PHE A 380 -14.49 12.86 -2.17
CA PHE A 380 -15.75 12.24 -2.57
C PHE A 380 -16.54 11.72 -1.35
N SER A 381 -17.47 12.53 -0.86
CA SER A 381 -18.19 12.31 0.40
C SER A 381 -18.87 10.94 0.51
N ALA A 382 -19.34 10.38 -0.60
CA ALA A 382 -19.98 9.06 -0.62
C ALA A 382 -19.00 7.92 -0.27
N PHE A 383 -17.70 8.12 -0.43
CA PHE A 383 -16.65 7.17 -0.05
C PHE A 383 -16.09 7.42 1.35
N GLY A 384 -16.54 8.48 2.04
CA GLY A 384 -15.98 8.90 3.33
C GLY A 384 -14.55 9.44 3.19
N CYS A 385 -13.79 9.37 4.29
CA CYS A 385 -12.39 9.78 4.37
C CYS A 385 -11.46 8.57 4.57
N GLY A 386 -10.17 8.71 4.30
CA GLY A 386 -9.14 7.69 4.57
C GLY A 386 -8.37 7.24 3.33
N SER A 387 -7.88 5.99 3.37
CA SER A 387 -6.99 5.36 2.37
C SER A 387 -7.39 5.60 0.92
N GLU A 388 -6.41 5.57 0.03
CA GLU A 388 -6.61 5.76 -1.41
C GLU A 388 -6.23 4.48 -2.16
N SER A 389 -7.11 3.47 -2.09
CA SER A 389 -6.80 2.11 -2.54
C SER A 389 -7.97 1.46 -3.31
N PRO A 390 -8.28 1.93 -4.53
CA PRO A 390 -9.39 1.40 -5.33
C PRO A 390 -9.08 0.01 -5.88
N MET A 391 -10.06 -0.90 -5.79
CA MET A 391 -9.88 -2.31 -6.13
C MET A 391 -10.87 -2.77 -7.20
N ALA A 392 -11.37 -4.01 -7.10
CA ALA A 392 -12.32 -4.58 -8.04
C ALA A 392 -13.65 -3.81 -8.07
N ALA A 393 -14.36 -3.90 -9.19
CA ALA A 393 -15.64 -3.21 -9.40
C ALA A 393 -16.58 -4.05 -10.29
N PRO A 394 -16.96 -5.28 -9.87
CA PRO A 394 -17.79 -6.15 -10.68
C PRO A 394 -19.20 -5.60 -10.86
N VAL A 395 -19.80 -5.88 -12.02
CA VAL A 395 -21.17 -5.46 -12.36
C VAL A 395 -22.12 -6.63 -12.11
N TYR A 396 -23.21 -6.39 -11.36
CA TYR A 396 -24.25 -7.40 -11.23
C TYR A 396 -25.12 -7.44 -12.47
N ARG A 397 -25.37 -8.65 -13.00
CA ARG A 397 -26.29 -8.90 -14.11
C ARG A 397 -27.35 -9.89 -13.70
N TYR A 398 -28.59 -9.44 -13.58
CA TYR A 398 -29.70 -10.28 -13.19
C TYR A 398 -30.10 -11.22 -14.33
N ASP A 399 -30.17 -12.52 -14.03
CA ASP A 399 -30.71 -13.53 -14.95
C ASP A 399 -31.98 -14.15 -14.34
N PRO A 400 -33.17 -13.92 -14.93
CA PRO A 400 -34.40 -14.55 -14.45
C PRO A 400 -34.40 -16.09 -14.59
N ASN A 401 -33.56 -16.65 -15.47
CA ASN A 401 -33.46 -18.09 -15.68
C ASN A 401 -32.48 -18.77 -14.73
N ASN A 402 -31.68 -18.01 -13.99
CA ASN A 402 -30.79 -18.57 -12.99
C ASN A 402 -31.61 -19.16 -11.84
N PRO A 403 -31.58 -20.49 -11.60
CA PRO A 403 -32.42 -21.14 -10.60
C PRO A 403 -31.96 -20.86 -9.16
N SER A 404 -30.80 -20.21 -8.98
CA SER A 404 -30.27 -19.86 -7.66
C SER A 404 -31.28 -19.03 -6.87
N THR A 405 -31.53 -19.46 -5.63
CA THR A 405 -32.37 -18.74 -4.66
C THR A 405 -31.60 -17.67 -3.91
N VAL A 406 -30.28 -17.61 -4.07
CA VAL A 406 -29.38 -16.67 -3.38
C VAL A 406 -28.86 -15.56 -4.28
N LYS A 407 -29.27 -15.55 -5.56
CA LYS A 407 -28.92 -14.50 -6.51
C LYS A 407 -29.50 -13.16 -6.06
N PHE A 408 -28.76 -12.08 -6.32
CA PHE A 408 -29.22 -10.73 -5.99
C PHE A 408 -30.53 -10.39 -6.73
N PRO A 409 -31.34 -9.46 -6.20
CA PRO A 409 -32.61 -9.10 -6.81
C PRO A 409 -32.41 -8.33 -8.12
N GLN A 410 -33.41 -8.38 -9.00
CA GLN A 410 -33.41 -7.66 -10.28
C GLN A 410 -33.17 -6.15 -10.12
N SER A 411 -33.55 -5.58 -8.98
CA SER A 411 -33.35 -4.16 -8.71
C SER A 411 -31.88 -3.72 -8.63
N LEU A 412 -30.95 -4.65 -8.42
CA LEU A 412 -29.50 -4.38 -8.45
C LEU A 412 -28.88 -4.63 -9.83
N ASP A 413 -29.66 -5.02 -10.83
CA ASP A 413 -29.16 -5.25 -12.19
C ASP A 413 -28.45 -4.00 -12.74
N GLY A 414 -27.25 -4.19 -13.27
CA GLY A 414 -26.41 -3.13 -13.83
C GLY A 414 -25.68 -2.24 -12.83
N HIS A 415 -25.83 -2.46 -11.52
CA HIS A 415 -25.05 -1.74 -10.52
C HIS A 415 -23.60 -2.25 -10.50
N VAL A 416 -22.67 -1.33 -10.28
CA VAL A 416 -21.24 -1.59 -10.10
C VAL A 416 -20.96 -1.74 -8.61
N PHE A 417 -20.26 -2.80 -8.19
CA PHE A 417 -19.90 -3.04 -6.80
C PHE A 417 -18.43 -2.66 -6.58
N ALA A 418 -18.16 -1.36 -6.46
CA ALA A 418 -16.81 -0.88 -6.21
C ALA A 418 -16.31 -1.35 -4.84
N THR A 419 -15.06 -1.79 -4.78
CA THR A 419 -14.41 -2.24 -3.55
C THR A 419 -13.17 -1.42 -3.25
N GLU A 420 -12.86 -1.27 -1.97
CA GLU A 420 -11.74 -0.44 -1.51
C GLU A 420 -10.97 -1.20 -0.41
N PHE A 421 -9.65 -1.29 -0.59
CA PHE A 421 -8.77 -2.09 0.24
C PHE A 421 -8.61 -1.52 1.65
N GLY A 422 -8.19 -0.27 1.78
CA GLY A 422 -7.76 0.33 3.05
C GLY A 422 -8.88 0.88 3.93
N ARG A 423 -9.90 1.47 3.31
CA ARG A 423 -11.19 1.89 3.89
C ARG A 423 -12.16 0.74 4.10
N ARG A 424 -11.88 -0.44 3.53
CA ARG A 424 -12.55 -1.71 3.86
C ARG A 424 -14.06 -1.65 3.63
N TRP A 425 -14.47 -1.28 2.42
CA TRP A 425 -15.89 -1.23 2.07
C TRP A 425 -16.17 -1.82 0.69
N ILE A 426 -17.44 -2.15 0.49
CA ILE A 426 -18.06 -2.41 -0.80
C ILE A 426 -19.18 -1.37 -0.96
N LYS A 427 -19.28 -0.73 -2.12
CA LYS A 427 -20.34 0.23 -2.44
C LYS A 427 -20.99 -0.13 -3.77
N ALA A 428 -22.31 -0.11 -3.77
CA ALA A 428 -23.10 -0.27 -4.98
C ALA A 428 -23.26 1.11 -5.64
N ILE A 429 -22.88 1.20 -6.91
CA ILE A 429 -22.87 2.45 -7.69
C ILE A 429 -23.79 2.26 -8.89
N ASP A 430 -24.79 3.12 -8.99
CA ASP A 430 -25.61 3.27 -10.18
C ASP A 430 -24.78 3.85 -11.33
N VAL A 431 -25.07 3.42 -12.56
CA VAL A 431 -24.52 4.03 -13.76
C VAL A 431 -25.66 4.75 -14.47
N ASN A 432 -25.58 6.08 -14.55
CA ASN A 432 -26.59 6.86 -15.24
C ASN A 432 -26.63 6.50 -16.73
N ALA A 433 -27.72 6.85 -17.42
CA ALA A 433 -27.90 6.55 -18.84
C ALA A 433 -26.83 7.18 -19.74
N ASP A 434 -26.21 8.28 -19.32
CA ASP A 434 -25.09 8.94 -20.01
C ASP A 434 -23.72 8.33 -19.66
N GLY A 435 -23.69 7.35 -18.75
CA GLY A 435 -22.49 6.67 -18.29
C GLY A 435 -21.80 7.33 -17.09
N SER A 436 -22.32 8.45 -16.55
CA SER A 436 -21.75 9.07 -15.35
C SER A 436 -22.04 8.22 -14.10
N PRO A 437 -21.29 8.40 -13.00
CA PRO A 437 -21.64 7.83 -11.70
C PRO A 437 -23.01 8.37 -11.26
N GLY A 438 -23.89 7.46 -10.85
CA GLY A 438 -25.18 7.75 -10.25
C GLY A 438 -25.09 7.75 -8.72
N GLN A 439 -26.14 7.27 -8.06
CA GLN A 439 -26.15 7.11 -6.62
C GLN A 439 -25.12 6.07 -6.17
N VAL A 440 -24.44 6.37 -5.07
CA VAL A 440 -23.54 5.47 -4.37
C VAL A 440 -24.20 5.06 -3.06
N SER A 441 -24.39 3.75 -2.88
CA SER A 441 -25.03 3.18 -1.71
C SER A 441 -24.05 2.26 -0.97
N ASP A 442 -24.08 2.30 0.36
CA ASP A 442 -23.34 1.34 1.16
C ASP A 442 -23.85 -0.07 0.91
N PHE A 443 -22.92 -1.03 0.83
CA PHE A 443 -23.23 -2.45 0.71
C PHE A 443 -22.72 -3.18 1.97
N PRO A 444 -23.48 -4.15 2.51
CA PRO A 444 -23.07 -4.84 3.74
C PRO A 444 -21.78 -5.62 3.55
N TRP A 445 -20.71 -5.14 4.19
CA TRP A 445 -19.41 -5.81 4.28
C TRP A 445 -18.95 -5.86 5.73
N LYS A 446 -18.45 -7.01 6.17
CA LYS A 446 -17.97 -7.23 7.55
C LYS A 446 -16.54 -7.76 7.63
N GLY A 447 -15.88 -7.94 6.49
CA GLY A 447 -14.48 -8.37 6.44
C GLY A 447 -13.52 -7.20 6.61
N THR A 448 -12.29 -7.40 6.15
CA THR A 448 -11.22 -6.41 6.23
C THR A 448 -10.94 -5.82 4.84
N GLN A 449 -9.77 -6.08 4.27
CA GLN A 449 -9.26 -5.41 3.08
C GLN A 449 -9.64 -6.21 1.83
N VAL A 450 -10.56 -5.68 1.03
CA VAL A 450 -11.07 -6.39 -0.16
C VAL A 450 -9.98 -6.43 -1.23
N MET A 451 -9.45 -7.62 -1.49
CA MET A 451 -8.39 -7.86 -2.49
C MET A 451 -8.95 -8.09 -3.89
N ASP A 452 -10.07 -8.79 -4.00
CA ASP A 452 -10.68 -9.13 -5.28
C ASP A 452 -12.18 -9.42 -5.09
N ALA A 453 -13.00 -9.23 -6.12
CA ALA A 453 -14.44 -9.48 -6.07
C ALA A 453 -15.00 -9.88 -7.45
N ALA A 454 -15.89 -10.87 -7.47
CA ALA A 454 -16.54 -11.34 -8.70
C ALA A 454 -17.92 -11.95 -8.44
N PHE A 455 -18.85 -11.78 -9.37
CA PHE A 455 -20.13 -12.51 -9.31
C PHE A 455 -19.97 -13.94 -9.83
N GLY A 456 -20.47 -14.90 -9.05
CA GLY A 456 -20.49 -16.31 -9.41
C GLY A 456 -21.67 -16.69 -10.32
N PRO A 457 -21.67 -17.92 -10.87
CA PRO A 457 -22.77 -18.42 -11.72
C PRO A 457 -24.10 -18.56 -10.97
N ASP A 458 -24.10 -18.53 -9.64
CA ASP A 458 -25.29 -18.51 -8.77
C ASP A 458 -25.81 -17.10 -8.47
N GLY A 459 -25.20 -16.05 -9.06
CA GLY A 459 -25.61 -14.67 -8.87
C GLY A 459 -25.30 -14.10 -7.48
N ALA A 460 -24.43 -14.76 -6.71
CA ALA A 460 -23.88 -14.29 -5.45
C ALA A 460 -22.54 -13.55 -5.70
N LEU A 461 -22.19 -12.60 -4.82
CA LEU A 461 -20.92 -11.88 -4.88
C LEU A 461 -19.86 -12.64 -4.08
N TYR A 462 -18.79 -13.07 -4.73
CA TYR A 462 -17.62 -13.65 -4.07
C TYR A 462 -16.62 -12.54 -3.79
N VAL A 463 -16.01 -12.57 -2.60
CA VAL A 463 -15.08 -11.52 -2.13
C VAL A 463 -13.86 -12.19 -1.51
N LEU A 464 -12.68 -11.88 -2.05
CA LEU A 464 -11.38 -12.26 -1.50
C LEU A 464 -10.94 -11.17 -0.52
N ASP A 465 -10.76 -11.54 0.73
CA ASP A 465 -10.33 -10.66 1.81
C ASP A 465 -8.85 -10.91 2.10
N TYR A 466 -8.01 -9.88 1.94
CA TYR A 466 -6.57 -9.99 2.15
C TYR A 466 -6.22 -10.29 3.60
N GLY A 467 -7.05 -9.86 4.55
CA GLY A 467 -6.68 -9.75 5.96
C GLY A 467 -5.96 -8.44 6.27
N THR A 468 -5.33 -8.35 7.43
CA THR A 468 -4.61 -7.16 7.93
C THR A 468 -3.09 -7.36 8.07
N GLY A 469 -2.59 -8.58 7.87
CA GLY A 469 -1.17 -8.93 7.89
C GLY A 469 -0.49 -8.58 6.58
N TRP A 470 0.74 -8.07 6.65
CA TRP A 470 1.43 -7.51 5.49
C TRP A 470 2.25 -8.56 4.74
N GLY A 471 1.91 -8.85 3.48
CA GLY A 471 2.75 -9.68 2.62
C GLY A 471 2.70 -11.20 2.87
N SER A 472 1.80 -11.68 3.74
CA SER A 472 1.68 -13.10 4.10
C SER A 472 0.25 -13.56 4.40
N GLY A 473 -0.71 -12.63 4.42
CA GLY A 473 -2.04 -12.85 5.01
C GLY A 473 -1.99 -12.97 6.53
N ASP A 474 -3.14 -13.19 7.17
CA ASP A 474 -3.26 -13.38 8.61
C ASP A 474 -4.50 -14.22 8.98
N ALA A 475 -4.90 -14.21 10.26
CA ALA A 475 -6.09 -14.90 10.74
C ALA A 475 -7.42 -14.32 10.22
N SER A 476 -7.40 -13.12 9.65
CA SER A 476 -8.56 -12.45 9.05
C SER A 476 -8.66 -12.65 7.54
N SER A 477 -7.57 -13.01 6.84
CA SER A 477 -7.60 -13.39 5.42
C SER A 477 -8.66 -14.44 5.16
N ALA A 478 -9.49 -14.27 4.14
CA ALA A 478 -10.65 -15.12 3.93
C ALA A 478 -11.18 -15.09 2.51
N LEU A 479 -11.99 -16.08 2.17
CA LEU A 479 -12.87 -16.07 1.01
C LEU A 479 -14.32 -16.07 1.50
N TYR A 480 -15.09 -15.09 1.04
CA TYR A 480 -16.51 -14.94 1.38
C TYR A 480 -17.41 -15.08 0.15
N ARG A 481 -18.62 -15.57 0.36
CA ARG A 481 -19.74 -15.50 -0.60
C ARG A 481 -20.89 -14.73 0.03
N ILE A 482 -21.25 -13.60 -0.57
CA ILE A 482 -22.37 -12.77 -0.15
C ILE A 482 -23.60 -13.16 -0.95
N GLU A 483 -24.64 -13.56 -0.23
CA GLU A 483 -25.87 -14.13 -0.76
C GLU A 483 -27.04 -13.19 -0.45
N TYR A 484 -27.97 -13.05 -1.39
CA TYR A 484 -29.25 -12.41 -1.13
C TYR A 484 -30.23 -13.44 -0.58
N ILE A 485 -30.70 -13.22 0.63
CA ILE A 485 -31.69 -14.07 1.29
C ILE A 485 -33.06 -13.39 1.34
N GLY A 486 -33.18 -12.09 1.12
CA GLY A 486 -34.45 -11.38 1.28
C GLY A 486 -34.94 -11.30 2.73
N SER A 487 -36.04 -10.57 2.95
CA SER A 487 -36.50 -10.24 4.30
C SER A 487 -37.06 -11.46 5.05
N GLY A 488 -36.47 -11.79 6.21
CA GLY A 488 -37.03 -12.78 7.14
C GLY A 488 -36.74 -14.24 6.80
N ASN A 489 -35.78 -14.51 5.90
CA ASN A 489 -35.32 -15.86 5.63
C ASN A 489 -34.27 -16.33 6.65
N ASN A 490 -34.26 -17.64 6.91
CA ASN A 490 -33.31 -18.30 7.80
C ASN A 490 -31.87 -18.14 7.26
N ARG A 491 -30.92 -17.80 8.12
CA ARG A 491 -29.52 -17.59 7.72
C ARG A 491 -28.71 -18.86 7.92
N ALA A 492 -27.69 -19.05 7.11
CA ALA A 492 -26.79 -20.18 7.31
C ALA A 492 -26.07 -20.01 8.66
N PRO A 493 -25.92 -21.10 9.44
CA PRO A 493 -25.19 -21.03 10.68
C PRO A 493 -23.70 -20.74 10.43
N ILE A 494 -23.05 -20.08 11.38
CA ILE A 494 -21.63 -19.74 11.32
C ILE A 494 -20.86 -20.86 12.02
N ALA A 495 -20.04 -21.60 11.27
CA ALA A 495 -19.14 -22.60 11.84
C ALA A 495 -17.86 -21.94 12.36
N LYS A 496 -17.38 -22.38 13.53
CA LYS A 496 -16.05 -22.04 14.06
C LYS A 496 -15.39 -23.30 14.58
N ALA A 497 -14.20 -23.58 14.07
CA ALA A 497 -13.38 -24.73 14.46
C ALA A 497 -12.04 -24.23 14.98
N ALA A 498 -11.53 -24.89 16.01
CA ALA A 498 -10.17 -24.73 16.50
C ALA A 498 -9.55 -26.10 16.77
N ALA A 499 -8.22 -26.18 16.68
CA ALA A 499 -7.42 -27.32 17.09
C ALA A 499 -6.37 -26.86 18.10
N ASN A 500 -6.07 -27.69 19.10
CA ASN A 500 -5.01 -27.38 20.07
C ASN A 500 -3.60 -27.38 19.45
N LYS A 501 -3.42 -28.04 18.32
CA LYS A 501 -2.21 -28.01 17.48
C LYS A 501 -2.56 -28.35 16.04
N THR A 502 -1.81 -27.76 15.12
CA THR A 502 -2.00 -27.92 13.67
C THR A 502 -0.86 -28.64 12.99
N SER A 503 0.22 -28.97 13.71
CA SER A 503 1.33 -29.75 13.18
C SER A 503 2.03 -30.60 14.24
N GLY A 504 2.81 -31.59 13.81
CA GLY A 504 3.65 -32.43 14.69
C GLY A 504 3.90 -33.83 14.16
N ALA A 505 4.75 -34.60 14.84
CA ALA A 505 5.09 -35.97 14.46
C ALA A 505 3.92 -36.97 14.63
N ALA A 506 3.88 -38.01 13.78
CA ALA A 506 2.96 -39.13 13.96
C ALA A 506 3.39 -40.06 15.12
N PRO A 507 2.43 -40.64 15.89
CA PRO A 507 1.01 -40.35 15.85
C PRO A 507 0.68 -39.00 16.53
N LEU A 508 -0.19 -38.21 15.90
CA LEU A 508 -0.59 -36.89 16.38
C LEU A 508 -2.05 -36.91 16.88
N THR A 509 -2.25 -36.89 18.20
CA THR A 509 -3.59 -36.70 18.80
C THR A 509 -3.94 -35.23 18.90
N VAL A 510 -5.02 -34.80 18.25
CA VAL A 510 -5.51 -33.42 18.19
C VAL A 510 -6.87 -33.33 18.87
N ASP A 511 -7.03 -32.33 19.73
CA ASP A 511 -8.33 -31.99 20.33
C ASP A 511 -8.95 -30.84 19.56
N PHE A 512 -10.17 -31.07 19.06
CA PHE A 512 -10.93 -30.11 18.29
C PHE A 512 -12.00 -29.43 19.14
N SER A 513 -12.29 -28.17 18.81
CA SER A 513 -13.33 -27.37 19.45
C SER A 513 -14.24 -26.73 18.42
N SER A 514 -15.55 -26.79 18.66
CA SER A 514 -16.56 -26.06 17.87
C SER A 514 -16.96 -24.72 18.50
N ALA A 515 -16.24 -24.27 19.54
CA ALA A 515 -16.57 -23.06 20.29
C ALA A 515 -16.63 -21.82 19.38
N GLY A 516 -17.68 -21.00 19.56
CA GLY A 516 -17.96 -19.84 18.72
C GLY A 516 -18.87 -20.13 17.52
N SER A 517 -19.15 -21.40 17.23
CA SER A 517 -20.19 -21.74 16.24
C SER A 517 -21.56 -21.25 16.71
N SER A 518 -22.33 -20.65 15.83
CA SER A 518 -23.63 -20.05 16.18
C SER A 518 -24.62 -20.07 15.03
N ASP A 519 -25.90 -20.18 15.38
CA ASP A 519 -27.00 -19.92 14.46
C ASP A 519 -27.46 -18.46 14.63
N PRO A 520 -27.54 -17.64 13.57
CA PRO A 520 -28.00 -16.24 13.69
C PRO A 520 -29.41 -16.10 14.27
N GLU A 521 -30.26 -17.13 14.16
CA GLU A 521 -31.60 -17.19 14.75
C GLU A 521 -31.60 -17.78 16.18
N GLY A 522 -30.45 -18.21 16.71
CA GLY A 522 -30.31 -18.79 18.05
C GLY A 522 -30.76 -20.24 18.17
N GLY A 523 -30.98 -20.93 17.05
CA GLY A 523 -31.30 -22.35 16.98
C GLY A 523 -30.18 -23.27 17.48
N ALA A 524 -30.58 -24.46 17.92
CA ALA A 524 -29.62 -25.49 18.36
C ALA A 524 -28.91 -26.11 17.16
N LEU A 525 -27.57 -26.13 17.21
CA LEU A 525 -26.72 -26.69 16.16
C LEU A 525 -26.47 -28.19 16.35
N THR A 526 -26.38 -28.90 15.22
CA THR A 526 -25.78 -30.24 15.15
C THR A 526 -24.42 -30.18 14.46
N TYR A 527 -23.51 -31.10 14.81
CA TYR A 527 -22.10 -31.07 14.40
C TYR A 527 -21.74 -32.31 13.59
N ALA A 528 -20.96 -32.13 12.54
CA ALA A 528 -20.34 -33.20 11.77
C ALA A 528 -18.89 -32.82 11.46
N TRP A 529 -17.95 -33.61 11.99
CA TRP A 529 -16.52 -33.52 11.73
C TRP A 529 -16.11 -34.57 10.72
N ASN A 530 -15.38 -34.18 9.69
CA ASN A 530 -14.66 -35.08 8.79
C ASN A 530 -13.17 -34.81 8.99
N PHE A 531 -12.39 -35.83 9.38
CA PHE A 531 -10.98 -35.65 9.70
C PHE A 531 -10.06 -35.72 8.47
N GLY A 532 -10.60 -36.02 7.28
CA GLY A 532 -9.82 -36.07 6.03
C GLY A 532 -9.02 -37.38 5.83
N ASP A 533 -9.07 -38.30 6.78
CA ASP A 533 -8.44 -39.63 6.72
C ASP A 533 -9.45 -40.78 6.50
N GLY A 534 -10.69 -40.43 6.16
CA GLY A 534 -11.82 -41.37 6.01
C GLY A 534 -12.63 -41.59 7.28
N THR A 535 -12.25 -41.00 8.41
CA THR A 535 -12.99 -41.07 9.68
C THR A 535 -13.77 -39.78 9.97
N SER A 536 -14.77 -39.86 10.87
CA SER A 536 -15.67 -38.75 11.19
C SER A 536 -16.17 -38.81 12.64
N SER A 537 -16.75 -37.71 13.12
CA SER A 537 -17.39 -37.62 14.44
C SER A 537 -18.60 -36.68 14.42
N THR A 538 -19.58 -36.92 15.30
CA THR A 538 -20.71 -36.00 15.52
C THR A 538 -20.66 -35.32 16.89
N ALA A 539 -19.60 -35.53 17.67
CA ALA A 539 -19.39 -34.81 18.91
C ALA A 539 -19.08 -33.33 18.62
N ALA A 540 -19.51 -32.42 19.49
CA ALA A 540 -19.20 -31.00 19.34
C ALA A 540 -17.67 -30.75 19.40
N ASN A 541 -16.99 -31.36 20.38
CA ASN A 541 -15.55 -31.21 20.62
C ASN A 541 -14.87 -32.60 20.65
N PRO A 542 -14.57 -33.22 19.50
CA PRO A 542 -13.94 -34.53 19.44
C PRO A 542 -12.42 -34.47 19.67
N SER A 543 -11.85 -35.60 20.10
CA SER A 543 -10.41 -35.87 20.04
C SER A 543 -10.15 -36.91 18.95
N HIS A 544 -9.13 -36.71 18.13
CA HIS A 544 -8.78 -37.62 17.02
C HIS A 544 -7.27 -37.82 16.90
N THR A 545 -6.84 -39.04 16.57
CA THR A 545 -5.43 -39.39 16.42
C THR A 545 -5.09 -39.74 14.99
N PHE A 546 -4.28 -38.91 14.35
CA PHE A 546 -3.71 -39.18 13.04
C PHE A 546 -2.46 -40.06 13.17
N THR A 547 -2.48 -41.25 12.58
CA THR A 547 -1.40 -42.23 12.71
C THR A 547 -0.42 -42.24 11.55
N ALA A 548 -0.82 -41.74 10.38
CA ALA A 548 0.01 -41.64 9.20
C ALA A 548 0.49 -40.20 8.98
N ASN A 549 1.66 -40.06 8.37
CA ASN A 549 2.16 -38.76 7.93
C ASN A 549 1.35 -38.27 6.73
N GLY A 550 1.13 -36.96 6.66
CA GLY A 550 0.37 -36.32 5.60
C GLY A 550 -0.26 -35.02 6.06
N GLN A 551 -0.89 -34.32 5.13
CA GLN A 551 -1.71 -33.15 5.43
C GLN A 551 -3.19 -33.54 5.37
N TYR A 552 -3.92 -33.20 6.42
CA TYR A 552 -5.33 -33.51 6.60
C TYR A 552 -6.15 -32.23 6.68
N THR A 553 -7.11 -32.06 5.79
CA THR A 553 -8.11 -30.99 5.88
C THR A 553 -9.26 -31.48 6.74
N VAL A 554 -9.32 -31.03 8.00
CA VAL A 554 -10.38 -31.35 8.93
C VAL A 554 -11.52 -30.37 8.73
N THR A 555 -12.71 -30.85 8.37
CA THR A 555 -13.88 -30.00 8.13
C THR A 555 -14.89 -30.17 9.25
N LEU A 556 -15.28 -29.05 9.88
CA LEU A 556 -16.48 -28.95 10.71
C LEU A 556 -17.64 -28.46 9.85
N THR A 557 -18.74 -29.19 9.86
CA THR A 557 -20.03 -28.72 9.35
C THR A 557 -21.01 -28.60 10.52
N VAL A 558 -21.60 -27.43 10.69
CA VAL A 558 -22.69 -27.20 11.61
C VAL A 558 -24.00 -27.06 10.83
N ARG A 559 -25.09 -27.60 11.39
CA ARG A 559 -26.42 -27.53 10.78
C ARG A 559 -27.43 -27.00 11.78
N ASP A 560 -28.24 -26.06 11.32
CA ASP A 560 -29.34 -25.47 12.08
C ASP A 560 -30.63 -26.33 12.02
N PRO A 561 -31.68 -25.98 12.78
CA PRO A 561 -32.96 -26.71 12.73
C PRO A 561 -33.72 -26.60 11.40
N ALA A 562 -33.48 -25.56 10.60
CA ALA A 562 -34.09 -25.36 9.28
C ALA A 562 -33.39 -26.17 8.17
N GLY A 563 -32.24 -26.77 8.48
CA GLY A 563 -31.45 -27.60 7.59
C GLY A 563 -30.36 -26.86 6.83
N LEU A 564 -30.14 -25.56 7.06
CA LEU A 564 -29.00 -24.86 6.47
C LEU A 564 -27.70 -25.26 7.19
N THR A 565 -26.59 -25.10 6.48
CA THR A 565 -25.28 -25.52 6.97
C THR A 565 -24.24 -24.43 6.79
N GLY A 566 -23.34 -24.34 7.76
CA GLY A 566 -22.08 -23.63 7.66
C GLY A 566 -20.93 -24.60 7.84
N SER A 567 -19.83 -24.35 7.15
CA SER A 567 -18.64 -25.20 7.22
C SER A 567 -17.38 -24.35 7.39
N THR A 568 -16.37 -24.91 8.05
CA THR A 568 -15.05 -24.31 8.21
C THR A 568 -14.02 -25.44 8.27
N ASN A 569 -12.76 -25.15 7.89
CA ASN A 569 -11.69 -26.14 7.96
C ASN A 569 -10.62 -25.78 8.99
N VAL A 570 -9.86 -26.80 9.38
CA VAL A 570 -8.56 -26.68 10.04
C VAL A 570 -7.61 -27.66 9.34
N VAL A 571 -6.46 -27.16 8.89
CA VAL A 571 -5.43 -28.01 8.27
C VAL A 571 -4.51 -28.57 9.35
N ILE A 572 -4.34 -29.89 9.38
CA ILE A 572 -3.45 -30.62 10.28
C ILE A 572 -2.33 -31.27 9.49
N THR A 573 -1.09 -30.91 9.77
CA THR A 573 0.12 -31.46 9.15
C THR A 573 0.78 -32.48 10.07
N VAL A 574 0.84 -33.75 9.67
CA VAL A 574 1.36 -34.84 10.49
C VAL A 574 2.66 -35.35 9.88
N GLY A 575 3.73 -35.38 10.65
CA GLY A 575 5.06 -35.79 10.21
C GLY A 575 6.05 -34.64 9.96
N ASN A 576 5.58 -33.39 9.98
CA ASN A 576 6.41 -32.18 9.99
C ASN A 576 5.84 -31.19 11.02
N THR A 577 6.68 -30.61 11.88
CA THR A 577 6.27 -29.60 12.86
C THR A 577 6.56 -28.22 12.30
N ALA A 578 5.58 -27.32 12.26
CA ALA A 578 5.83 -25.97 11.75
C ALA A 578 6.89 -25.24 12.61
N PRO A 579 7.86 -24.54 11.99
CA PRO A 579 8.91 -23.86 12.73
C PRO A 579 8.33 -22.72 13.56
N VAL A 580 8.95 -22.41 14.69
CA VAL A 580 8.63 -21.22 15.49
C VAL A 580 9.67 -20.16 15.20
N VAL A 581 9.23 -19.05 14.60
CA VAL A 581 10.04 -17.85 14.39
C VAL A 581 9.74 -16.86 15.51
N THR A 582 10.77 -16.20 16.04
CA THR A 582 10.62 -15.12 17.02
C THR A 582 11.56 -13.98 16.63
N LEU A 583 10.98 -12.82 16.34
CA LEU A 583 11.73 -11.59 16.16
C LEU A 583 12.01 -10.98 17.54
N ASN A 584 13.23 -11.10 18.05
CA ASN A 584 13.58 -10.62 19.39
C ASN A 584 13.91 -9.12 19.39
N THR A 585 14.51 -8.63 18.31
CA THR A 585 14.85 -7.22 18.11
C THR A 585 14.69 -6.90 16.62
N PRO A 586 14.11 -5.74 16.25
CA PRO A 586 13.51 -4.73 17.13
C PRO A 586 12.25 -5.24 17.85
N ALA A 587 11.88 -4.65 18.98
CA ALA A 587 10.64 -5.02 19.67
C ALA A 587 9.43 -4.42 18.95
N ASN A 588 8.27 -5.07 19.06
CA ASN A 588 7.03 -4.50 18.52
C ASN A 588 6.76 -3.11 19.12
N GLY A 589 6.35 -2.14 18.33
CA GLY A 589 6.16 -0.75 18.74
C GLY A 589 7.42 0.07 18.96
N SER A 590 8.63 -0.47 18.75
CA SER A 590 9.89 0.28 18.93
C SER A 590 9.90 1.56 18.09
N LEU A 591 10.56 2.60 18.61
CA LEU A 591 10.68 3.88 17.92
C LEU A 591 11.74 3.85 16.81
N PHE A 592 11.43 4.41 15.65
CA PHE A 592 12.38 4.59 14.54
C PHE A 592 12.29 5.98 13.91
N SER A 593 13.29 6.30 13.09
CA SER A 593 13.32 7.42 12.16
C SER A 593 13.72 6.92 10.78
N PHE A 594 13.24 7.56 9.73
CA PHE A 594 13.71 7.26 8.37
C PHE A 594 15.22 7.53 8.24
N GLY A 595 15.93 6.65 7.55
CA GLY A 595 17.39 6.62 7.51
C GLY A 595 18.05 5.83 8.65
N ASP A 596 17.30 5.39 9.67
CA ASP A 596 17.86 4.56 10.75
C ASP A 596 18.36 3.21 10.20
N THR A 597 19.48 2.74 10.73
CA THR A 597 19.91 1.35 10.55
C THR A 597 19.47 0.55 11.77
N ILE A 598 18.50 -0.34 11.58
CA ILE A 598 17.86 -1.09 12.65
C ILE A 598 18.60 -2.42 12.85
N PRO A 599 19.17 -2.69 14.04
CA PRO A 599 19.71 -4.00 14.35
C PRO A 599 18.58 -5.00 14.54
N PHE A 600 18.80 -6.24 14.13
CA PHE A 600 17.84 -7.31 14.34
C PHE A 600 18.47 -8.57 14.93
N THR A 601 17.66 -9.32 15.66
CA THR A 601 17.97 -10.69 16.09
C THR A 601 16.71 -11.55 16.02
N ILE A 602 16.83 -12.72 15.40
CA ILE A 602 15.75 -13.67 15.17
C ILE A 602 16.17 -15.01 15.75
N THR A 603 15.28 -15.63 16.51
CA THR A 603 15.42 -17.01 16.96
C THR A 603 14.45 -17.86 16.18
N VAL A 604 14.93 -18.98 15.64
CA VAL A 604 14.10 -19.99 15.01
C VAL A 604 14.31 -21.31 15.74
N THR A 605 13.23 -22.02 16.02
CA THR A 605 13.28 -23.40 16.51
C THR A 605 12.41 -24.27 15.64
N ASP A 606 12.95 -25.41 15.23
CA ASP A 606 12.26 -26.42 14.44
C ASP A 606 12.61 -27.81 15.00
N ALA A 607 11.62 -28.69 15.09
CA ALA A 607 11.81 -29.98 15.74
C ALA A 607 12.58 -30.98 14.85
N GLU A 608 12.50 -30.82 13.53
CA GLU A 608 13.04 -31.75 12.55
C GLU A 608 14.34 -31.26 11.87
N ASP A 609 14.54 -29.94 11.73
CA ASP A 609 15.70 -29.34 11.04
C ASP A 609 16.98 -29.24 11.89
N GLY A 610 16.93 -29.58 13.17
CA GLY A 610 18.11 -29.60 14.04
C GLY A 610 18.76 -28.22 14.21
N THR A 611 19.98 -28.03 13.68
CA THR A 611 20.65 -26.71 13.75
C THR A 611 20.17 -25.83 12.61
N ILE A 612 19.56 -24.69 12.95
CA ILE A 612 19.03 -23.75 11.96
C ILE A 612 20.16 -23.11 11.14
N ASP A 613 20.02 -23.19 9.82
CA ASP A 613 20.82 -22.41 8.88
C ASP A 613 20.30 -20.96 8.81
N CYS A 614 21.01 -20.07 9.50
CA CYS A 614 20.68 -18.65 9.55
C CYS A 614 20.72 -17.95 8.19
N THR A 615 21.35 -18.52 7.16
CA THR A 615 21.34 -17.94 5.81
C THR A 615 19.97 -18.04 5.13
N ARG A 616 19.07 -18.86 5.68
CA ARG A 616 17.69 -19.05 5.20
C ARG A 616 16.63 -18.30 6.00
N VAL A 617 17.02 -17.68 7.11
CA VAL A 617 16.13 -16.80 7.87
C VAL A 617 16.11 -15.46 7.16
N LYS A 618 14.94 -14.98 6.74
CA LYS A 618 14.80 -13.71 6.04
C LYS A 618 14.08 -12.70 6.92
N LEU A 619 14.54 -11.46 6.88
CA LEU A 619 13.88 -10.30 7.46
C LEU A 619 13.56 -9.31 6.35
N SER A 620 12.29 -8.98 6.18
CA SER A 620 11.84 -7.97 5.22
C SER A 620 11.45 -6.69 5.96
N TYR A 621 11.88 -5.54 5.44
CA TYR A 621 11.32 -4.24 5.81
C TYR A 621 10.19 -3.90 4.84
N VAL A 622 9.01 -3.66 5.41
CA VAL A 622 7.80 -3.23 4.73
C VAL A 622 7.49 -1.82 5.19
N LEU A 623 7.43 -0.86 4.25
CA LEU A 623 6.96 0.49 4.53
C LEU A 623 5.43 0.43 4.61
N GLY A 624 4.90 0.61 5.82
CA GLY A 624 3.47 0.71 6.04
C GLY A 624 3.01 2.15 5.99
N HIS A 625 1.88 2.38 5.34
CA HIS A 625 1.19 3.66 5.37
C HIS A 625 -0.32 3.47 5.38
N ASP A 626 -0.99 4.22 6.25
CA ASP A 626 -2.40 4.08 6.59
C ASP A 626 -2.83 2.66 6.96
N SER A 627 -3.22 1.90 5.94
CA SER A 627 -3.79 0.57 6.02
C SER A 627 -3.29 -0.32 4.89
N HIS A 628 -2.14 -0.01 4.28
CA HIS A 628 -1.40 -0.96 3.48
C HIS A 628 0.10 -0.88 3.71
N GLY A 629 0.88 -1.74 3.05
CA GLY A 629 2.33 -1.65 3.10
C GLY A 629 3.02 -2.30 1.92
N HIS A 630 4.18 -1.75 1.57
CA HIS A 630 5.01 -2.21 0.44
C HIS A 630 6.30 -2.81 1.00
N PRO A 631 6.64 -4.08 0.67
CA PRO A 631 7.99 -4.59 0.91
C PRO A 631 9.00 -3.75 0.13
N ILE A 632 9.99 -3.20 0.84
CA ILE A 632 10.97 -2.27 0.24
C ILE A 632 12.34 -2.92 0.10
N THR A 633 12.77 -3.69 1.10
CA THR A 633 14.07 -4.38 1.07
C THR A 633 14.07 -5.54 2.05
N SER A 634 15.04 -6.45 1.91
CA SER A 634 15.17 -7.60 2.80
C SER A 634 16.62 -8.04 2.98
N VAL A 635 16.88 -8.75 4.06
CA VAL A 635 18.19 -9.33 4.39
C VAL A 635 18.03 -10.73 4.94
N ASN A 636 19.05 -11.56 4.75
CA ASN A 636 19.09 -12.90 5.33
C ASN A 636 20.04 -12.96 6.53
N GLY A 637 19.66 -13.67 7.58
CA GLY A 637 20.45 -13.85 8.80
C GLY A 637 19.57 -14.06 10.03
N CYS A 638 20.12 -14.71 11.07
CA CYS A 638 19.52 -14.68 12.41
C CYS A 638 19.89 -13.40 13.18
N SER A 639 20.89 -12.64 12.72
CA SER A 639 21.25 -11.35 13.28
C SER A 639 21.93 -10.47 12.24
N GLY A 640 21.86 -9.16 12.43
CA GLY A 640 22.45 -8.19 11.52
C GLY A 640 21.84 -6.81 11.72
N SER A 641 21.87 -6.01 10.67
CA SER A 641 21.14 -4.75 10.60
C SER A 641 20.58 -4.52 9.21
N ILE A 642 19.48 -3.79 9.12
CA ILE A 642 18.82 -3.41 7.87
C ILE A 642 18.51 -1.93 7.94
N GLN A 643 18.77 -1.22 6.84
CA GLN A 643 18.57 0.22 6.77
C GLN A 643 17.12 0.50 6.38
N ILE A 644 16.45 1.35 7.14
CA ILE A 644 15.21 2.00 6.69
C ILE A 644 15.63 3.12 5.74
N PRO A 645 15.24 3.11 4.46
CA PRO A 645 15.56 4.19 3.53
C PRO A 645 15.09 5.55 4.06
N ALA A 646 15.72 6.63 3.60
CA ALA A 646 15.16 7.96 3.83
C ALA A 646 13.84 8.04 3.07
N ASP A 647 12.75 8.42 3.74
CA ASP A 647 11.49 8.68 3.06
C ASP A 647 11.58 10.01 2.32
N GLY A 648 11.39 9.94 1.01
CA GLY A 648 11.43 11.08 0.10
C GLY A 648 10.20 11.16 -0.81
N GLU A 649 9.22 10.28 -0.59
CA GLU A 649 8.01 10.20 -1.39
C GLU A 649 6.81 10.79 -0.65
N HIS A 650 6.62 10.39 0.60
CA HIS A 650 5.43 10.77 1.34
C HIS A 650 5.58 12.17 1.90
N ASP A 651 4.44 12.83 2.06
CA ASP A 651 4.39 14.05 2.83
C ASP A 651 4.79 13.77 4.30
N THR A 652 5.40 14.75 4.97
CA THR A 652 5.85 14.61 6.37
C THR A 652 4.73 14.30 7.37
N ALA A 653 3.47 14.48 6.96
CA ALA A 653 2.29 14.19 7.73
C ALA A 653 1.59 12.87 7.38
N ALA A 654 2.09 12.11 6.41
CA ALA A 654 1.53 10.80 6.09
C ALA A 654 1.59 9.86 7.31
N ASN A 655 0.60 8.97 7.42
CA ASN A 655 0.54 8.00 8.52
C ASN A 655 1.49 6.83 8.27
N LEU A 656 2.78 7.06 8.45
CA LEU A 656 3.81 6.07 8.15
C LEU A 656 4.21 5.25 9.37
N PHE A 657 4.63 4.01 9.12
CA PHE A 657 5.20 3.09 10.10
C PHE A 657 6.08 2.03 9.41
N ALA A 658 6.93 1.37 10.18
CA ALA A 658 7.82 0.34 9.65
C ALA A 658 7.36 -1.04 10.11
N VAL A 659 7.17 -1.99 9.20
CA VAL A 659 6.87 -3.37 9.55
C VAL A 659 8.07 -4.25 9.22
N PHE A 660 8.48 -5.05 10.20
CA PHE A 660 9.54 -6.02 10.08
C PHE A 660 8.95 -7.42 10.10
N ASP A 661 9.03 -8.11 8.97
CA ASP A 661 8.54 -9.48 8.81
C ASP A 661 9.72 -10.46 8.82
N ALA A 662 9.83 -11.23 9.89
CA ALA A 662 10.80 -12.32 10.00
C ALA A 662 10.15 -13.63 9.56
N GLU A 663 10.77 -14.34 8.61
CA GLU A 663 10.26 -15.59 8.08
C GLU A 663 11.32 -16.69 8.06
N TYR A 664 10.86 -17.94 8.20
CA TYR A 664 11.65 -19.14 7.96
C TYR A 664 10.77 -20.23 7.35
N THR A 665 11.32 -20.90 6.35
CA THR A 665 10.75 -22.13 5.78
C THR A 665 11.66 -23.29 6.15
N ASP A 666 11.11 -24.33 6.76
CA ASP A 666 11.82 -25.56 7.13
C ASP A 666 12.23 -26.40 5.89
N ASN A 667 12.82 -27.58 6.07
CA ASN A 667 13.12 -28.50 4.94
C ASN A 667 11.96 -29.44 4.57
N GLY A 668 10.85 -29.38 5.29
CA GLY A 668 9.90 -30.47 5.38
C GLY A 668 10.48 -31.68 6.09
N ALA A 669 9.61 -32.64 6.44
CA ALA A 669 10.04 -33.85 7.13
C ALA A 669 9.15 -35.04 6.79
N ASN A 670 9.73 -36.24 6.81
CA ASN A 670 9.00 -37.51 6.70
C ASN A 670 8.07 -37.64 5.48
N GLY A 671 8.44 -37.05 4.34
CA GLY A 671 7.65 -37.04 3.10
C GLY A 671 6.54 -35.98 3.06
N VAL A 672 6.52 -35.07 4.03
CA VAL A 672 5.60 -33.94 4.12
C VAL A 672 6.32 -32.67 3.68
N ALA A 673 5.61 -31.81 2.96
CA ALA A 673 6.16 -30.59 2.39
C ALA A 673 6.64 -29.59 3.46
N PRO A 674 7.57 -28.69 3.09
CA PRO A 674 8.02 -27.63 3.98
C PRO A 674 6.90 -26.73 4.49
N ALA A 675 7.07 -26.20 5.71
CA ALA A 675 6.20 -25.19 6.31
C ALA A 675 6.94 -23.86 6.50
N THR A 676 6.24 -22.75 6.25
CA THR A 676 6.73 -21.39 6.46
C THR A 676 5.98 -20.75 7.62
N THR A 677 6.73 -20.13 8.55
CA THR A 677 6.16 -19.34 9.64
C THR A 677 6.73 -17.92 9.61
N HIS A 678 5.88 -16.95 9.94
CA HIS A 678 6.23 -15.53 9.98
C HIS A 678 6.05 -14.95 11.39
N THR A 679 6.76 -13.86 11.69
CA THR A 679 6.53 -13.01 12.86
C THR A 679 6.75 -11.56 12.49
N GLN A 680 5.72 -10.74 12.68
CA GLN A 680 5.73 -9.32 12.33
C GLN A 680 5.80 -8.42 13.56
N HIS A 681 6.72 -7.45 13.54
CA HIS A 681 6.75 -6.34 14.48
C HIS A 681 6.55 -5.01 13.74
N THR A 682 5.68 -4.16 14.27
CA THR A 682 5.42 -2.82 13.73
C THR A 682 6.10 -1.77 14.58
N LEU A 683 7.06 -1.05 14.00
CA LEU A 683 7.79 0.04 14.61
C LEU A 683 7.07 1.38 14.34
N GLN A 684 7.21 2.31 15.28
CA GLN A 684 6.51 3.59 15.28
C GLN A 684 7.47 4.75 15.01
N PRO A 685 7.11 5.72 14.17
CA PRO A 685 7.99 6.86 13.93
C PRO A 685 8.12 7.69 15.21
N ARG A 686 9.31 8.26 15.42
CA ARG A 686 9.57 9.16 16.56
C ARG A 686 8.70 10.40 16.52
N HIS A 687 8.48 10.96 15.33
CA HIS A 687 7.62 12.10 15.07
C HIS A 687 6.35 11.62 14.37
N ARG A 688 5.18 12.01 14.88
CA ARG A 688 3.88 11.56 14.35
C ARG A 688 2.83 12.66 14.54
N GLN A 689 1.97 12.79 13.53
CA GLN A 689 0.79 13.64 13.63
C GLN A 689 -0.26 13.05 14.58
N ALA A 690 -0.88 13.90 15.39
CA ALA A 690 -1.80 13.48 16.44
C ALA A 690 -3.11 12.91 15.87
N GLU A 691 -3.51 13.32 14.67
CA GLU A 691 -4.71 12.81 13.98
C GLU A 691 -4.65 11.33 13.66
N HIS A 692 -3.47 10.73 13.61
CA HIS A 692 -3.26 9.30 13.32
C HIS A 692 -3.50 8.40 14.54
N TYR A 693 -4.38 8.83 15.46
CA TYR A 693 -4.74 8.05 16.64
C TYR A 693 -5.53 6.80 16.26
N SER A 694 -5.31 5.72 17.02
CA SER A 694 -6.04 4.46 16.86
C SER A 694 -7.36 4.41 17.62
N SER A 695 -7.49 5.22 18.68
CA SER A 695 -8.71 5.36 19.47
C SER A 695 -8.69 6.70 20.21
N MET A 696 -9.86 7.19 20.59
CA MET A 696 -10.00 8.47 21.26
C MET A 696 -11.21 8.53 22.20
N SER A 697 -11.24 9.57 23.04
CA SER A 697 -12.40 9.98 23.82
C SER A 697 -12.54 11.49 23.79
N GLY A 698 -13.70 11.98 23.32
CA GLY A 698 -14.15 13.37 23.48
C GLY A 698 -13.55 14.41 22.51
N VAL A 699 -12.60 14.01 21.66
CA VAL A 699 -11.90 14.91 20.72
C VAL A 699 -12.46 14.85 19.29
N GLY A 700 -12.09 15.83 18.47
CA GLY A 700 -12.39 15.89 17.03
C GLY A 700 -11.16 16.19 16.18
N LEU A 701 -11.30 16.08 14.85
CA LEU A 701 -10.28 16.49 13.87
C LEU A 701 -10.68 17.80 13.19
N TYR A 702 -9.71 18.69 13.01
CA TYR A 702 -9.93 20.03 12.45
C TYR A 702 -8.88 20.40 11.42
N ASP A 703 -9.32 20.85 10.24
CA ASP A 703 -8.43 21.35 9.19
C ASP A 703 -7.85 22.71 9.59
N LYS A 704 -6.53 22.85 9.53
CA LYS A 704 -5.76 24.06 9.85
C LYS A 704 -4.54 24.18 8.97
N THR A 705 -4.47 25.23 8.16
CA THR A 705 -3.35 25.42 7.23
C THR A 705 -1.99 25.57 7.94
N ALA A 706 -1.96 26.04 9.19
CA ALA A 706 -0.73 26.19 9.97
C ALA A 706 -0.30 24.91 10.74
N ALA A 707 -1.13 23.86 10.71
CA ALA A 707 -0.83 22.54 11.25
C ALA A 707 0.16 21.79 10.35
N GLU A 708 0.99 20.94 10.95
CA GLU A 708 1.77 19.96 10.20
C GLU A 708 0.76 18.97 9.59
N GLY A 709 0.78 18.76 8.27
CA GLY A 709 -0.25 17.93 7.61
C GLY A 709 -1.61 18.55 7.42
N GLY A 710 -1.81 19.80 7.85
CA GLY A 710 -3.05 20.52 7.62
C GLY A 710 -4.20 20.13 8.54
N ARG A 711 -3.98 19.28 9.56
CA ARG A 711 -5.00 18.87 10.54
C ARG A 711 -4.48 18.84 11.96
N THR A 712 -5.38 18.98 12.94
CA THR A 712 -5.08 18.83 14.36
C THR A 712 -6.15 18.03 15.08
N VAL A 713 -5.78 17.39 16.19
CA VAL A 713 -6.73 16.92 17.20
C VAL A 713 -7.19 18.11 18.04
N GLY A 714 -8.47 18.45 17.95
CA GLY A 714 -9.08 19.55 18.68
C GLY A 714 -10.31 19.13 19.48
N ASP A 715 -11.16 20.10 19.86
CA ASP A 715 -12.27 19.93 20.79
C ASP A 715 -11.88 19.33 22.15
N VAL A 716 -10.62 19.51 22.54
CA VAL A 716 -10.07 18.88 23.74
C VAL A 716 -10.72 19.47 25.00
N HIS A 717 -11.36 18.62 25.80
CA HIS A 717 -11.82 18.93 27.14
C HIS A 717 -10.99 18.21 28.21
N ASN A 718 -11.24 18.59 29.47
CA ASN A 718 -10.61 17.95 30.60
C ASN A 718 -11.09 16.48 30.74
N GLY A 719 -10.13 15.55 30.67
CA GLY A 719 -10.38 14.11 30.79
C GLY A 719 -10.34 13.37 29.44
N ASP A 720 -10.28 14.10 28.33
CA ASP A 720 -10.18 13.54 27.00
C ASP A 720 -8.80 12.94 26.73
N TRP A 721 -8.73 12.07 25.72
CA TRP A 721 -7.49 11.39 25.36
C TRP A 721 -7.50 10.86 23.94
N ILE A 722 -6.29 10.65 23.41
CA ILE A 722 -6.03 9.88 22.20
C ILE A 722 -5.03 8.76 22.51
N SER A 723 -5.10 7.66 21.77
CA SER A 723 -4.22 6.51 21.97
C SER A 723 -3.67 5.90 20.69
N PHE A 724 -2.50 5.27 20.83
CA PHE A 724 -1.77 4.62 19.75
C PHE A 724 -1.29 3.26 20.22
N THR A 725 -1.37 2.24 19.37
CA THR A 725 -0.94 0.89 19.74
C THR A 725 -0.41 0.12 18.53
N PRO A 726 0.69 -0.64 18.67
CA PRO A 726 1.58 -0.75 19.84
C PRO A 726 2.65 0.35 19.86
N TYR A 727 3.11 0.77 21.05
CA TYR A 727 4.29 1.60 21.27
C TYR A 727 5.23 0.95 22.29
N ASN A 728 6.53 1.03 22.02
CA ASN A 728 7.60 0.70 22.95
C ASN A 728 8.55 1.90 23.02
N LEU A 729 8.46 2.65 24.12
CA LEU A 729 9.17 3.90 24.33
C LEU A 729 10.59 3.70 24.89
N THR A 730 11.13 2.47 24.88
CA THR A 730 12.48 2.19 25.37
C THR A 730 13.50 3.17 24.78
N GLY A 731 14.28 3.81 25.65
CA GLY A 731 15.28 4.80 25.27
C GLY A 731 14.76 6.23 25.10
N ALA A 732 13.45 6.46 25.02
CA ALA A 732 12.90 7.80 25.04
C ALA A 732 12.91 8.36 26.47
N ASN A 733 13.38 9.59 26.64
CA ASN A 733 13.32 10.31 27.91
C ASN A 733 12.80 11.74 27.76
N ARG A 734 12.32 12.11 26.56
CA ARG A 734 11.68 13.39 26.26
C ARG A 734 10.47 13.18 25.35
N PHE A 735 9.41 13.92 25.65
CA PHE A 735 8.24 14.11 24.83
C PHE A 735 8.15 15.58 24.43
N THR A 736 7.84 15.85 23.17
CA THR A 736 7.54 17.19 22.64
C THR A 736 6.22 17.12 21.90
N ALA A 737 5.36 18.12 22.05
CA ALA A 737 4.15 18.26 21.25
C ALA A 737 4.08 19.65 20.64
N ARG A 738 3.66 19.74 19.38
CA ARG A 738 3.27 20.99 18.72
C ARG A 738 1.79 21.22 19.00
N VAL A 739 1.46 22.38 19.57
CA VAL A 739 0.13 22.66 20.12
C VAL A 739 -0.29 24.10 19.83
N SER A 740 -1.60 24.34 19.77
CA SER A 740 -2.20 25.68 19.70
C SER A 740 -3.30 25.82 20.74
N SER A 741 -3.59 27.03 21.22
CA SER A 741 -4.62 27.26 22.23
C SER A 741 -5.20 28.67 22.09
N GLY A 742 -6.43 28.75 21.60
CA GLY A 742 -7.30 29.92 21.80
C GLY A 742 -8.10 29.85 23.11
N GLY A 743 -8.08 28.70 23.79
CA GLY A 743 -8.75 28.44 25.05
C GLY A 743 -7.91 28.78 26.29
N ALA A 744 -8.15 28.05 27.38
CA ALA A 744 -7.46 28.25 28.66
C ALA A 744 -6.07 27.59 28.76
N GLY A 745 -5.65 26.86 27.72
CA GLY A 745 -4.49 25.96 27.79
C GLY A 745 -4.77 24.75 28.68
N GLY A 746 -3.72 24.06 29.12
CA GLY A 746 -3.86 22.87 29.95
C GLY A 746 -2.58 22.04 30.04
N THR A 747 -2.71 20.73 30.02
CA THR A 747 -1.58 19.80 30.08
C THR A 747 -1.81 18.56 29.22
N ILE A 748 -0.73 18.04 28.65
CA ILE A 748 -0.67 16.73 27.99
C ILE A 748 0.17 15.80 28.86
N SER A 749 -0.44 14.73 29.37
CA SER A 749 0.27 13.68 30.11
C SER A 749 0.45 12.43 29.24
N VAL A 750 1.70 11.97 29.14
CA VAL A 750 2.09 10.74 28.45
C VAL A 750 1.92 9.56 29.41
N ARG A 751 1.16 8.54 28.99
CA ARG A 751 0.87 7.32 29.77
C ARG A 751 1.00 6.09 28.89
N THR A 752 1.19 4.94 29.51
CA THR A 752 1.15 3.64 28.84
C THR A 752 0.18 2.68 29.54
N GLY A 753 -0.39 1.74 28.81
CA GLY A 753 -1.30 0.71 29.33
C GLY A 753 -2.77 1.14 29.32
N SER A 754 -3.11 2.28 29.94
CA SER A 754 -4.47 2.84 29.92
C SER A 754 -4.47 4.37 30.06
N ALA A 755 -5.60 5.01 29.77
CA ALA A 755 -5.81 6.44 30.02
C ALA A 755 -5.66 6.84 31.51
N THR A 756 -5.78 5.89 32.43
CA THR A 756 -5.56 6.09 33.88
C THR A 756 -4.24 5.52 34.39
N GLY A 757 -3.40 4.98 33.49
CA GLY A 757 -2.11 4.37 33.81
C GLY A 757 -1.08 5.39 34.33
N THR A 758 0.08 4.93 34.77
CA THR A 758 1.13 5.80 35.33
C THR A 758 1.55 6.91 34.35
N VAL A 759 1.65 8.13 34.85
CA VAL A 759 2.19 9.27 34.09
C VAL A 759 3.70 9.11 33.95
N LEU A 760 4.18 9.08 32.71
CA LEU A 760 5.60 9.04 32.39
C LEU A 760 6.20 10.46 32.35
N GLY A 761 5.41 11.43 31.89
CA GLY A 761 5.74 12.85 31.91
C GLY A 761 4.52 13.71 31.54
N THR A 762 4.56 14.98 31.92
CA THR A 762 3.49 15.96 31.64
C THR A 762 4.07 17.23 31.06
N ALA A 763 3.55 17.65 29.90
CA ALA A 763 3.88 18.92 29.26
C ALA A 763 2.77 19.93 29.55
N THR A 764 3.14 21.15 29.95
CA THR A 764 2.19 22.26 30.13
C THR A 764 1.93 22.93 28.79
N VAL A 765 0.65 23.11 28.45
CA VAL A 765 0.18 23.81 27.26
C VAL A 765 -0.23 25.23 27.63
N PRO A 766 0.49 26.26 27.18
CA PRO A 766 0.11 27.66 27.42
C PRO A 766 -1.02 28.09 26.49
N VAL A 767 -1.65 29.22 26.81
CA VAL A 767 -2.47 29.95 25.84
C VAL A 767 -1.54 30.56 24.78
N THR A 768 -1.69 30.15 23.53
CA THR A 768 -0.77 30.56 22.45
C THR A 768 -1.20 31.85 21.76
N GLY A 769 -2.40 32.36 22.08
CA GLY A 769 -2.96 33.60 21.52
C GLY A 769 -3.94 33.36 20.36
N GLY A 770 -4.18 32.10 19.97
CA GLY A 770 -5.17 31.74 18.96
C GLY A 770 -5.06 30.28 18.52
N TRP A 771 -6.10 29.78 17.86
CA TRP A 771 -6.16 28.39 17.35
C TRP A 771 -5.21 28.13 16.18
N GLU A 772 -4.71 29.17 15.51
CA GLU A 772 -3.74 29.07 14.40
C GLU A 772 -2.29 29.36 14.85
N THR A 773 -2.08 29.70 16.12
CA THR A 773 -0.76 30.05 16.64
C THR A 773 -0.17 28.84 17.35
N PHE A 774 0.78 28.18 16.70
CA PHE A 774 1.41 26.97 17.23
C PHE A 774 2.70 27.25 18.00
N THR A 775 2.94 26.48 19.05
CA THR A 775 4.21 26.42 19.78
C THR A 775 4.55 24.97 20.12
N GLU A 776 5.82 24.70 20.37
CA GLU A 776 6.23 23.44 20.98
C GLU A 776 6.14 23.51 22.52
N VAL A 777 5.71 22.40 23.11
CA VAL A 777 5.75 22.15 24.55
C VAL A 777 6.47 20.83 24.81
N SER A 778 7.05 20.64 25.99
CA SER A 778 7.83 19.43 26.26
C SER A 778 7.73 18.94 27.69
N ALA A 779 8.01 17.65 27.84
CA ALA A 779 8.14 16.97 29.13
C ALA A 779 9.34 16.04 29.14
N THR A 780 10.01 15.93 30.28
CA THR A 780 10.93 14.82 30.56
C THR A 780 10.09 13.58 30.87
N LEU A 781 10.47 12.44 30.31
CA LEU A 781 9.86 11.15 30.58
C LEU A 781 10.70 10.39 31.62
N SER A 782 10.00 9.75 32.55
CA SER A 782 10.57 8.94 33.62
C SER A 782 9.77 7.63 33.75
N ASN A 783 10.39 6.60 34.31
CA ASN A 783 9.76 5.28 34.51
C ASN A 783 9.19 4.67 33.21
N VAL A 784 9.86 4.94 32.08
CA VAL A 784 9.42 4.48 30.76
C VAL A 784 9.51 2.95 30.69
N PRO A 785 8.40 2.24 30.43
CA PRO A 785 8.42 0.79 30.32
C PRO A 785 9.28 0.33 29.15
N THR A 786 9.92 -0.84 29.33
CA THR A 786 10.68 -1.50 28.26
C THR A 786 9.83 -2.43 27.40
N THR A 787 8.55 -2.61 27.77
CA THR A 787 7.60 -3.49 27.11
C THR A 787 6.69 -2.69 26.19
N SER A 788 6.28 -3.33 25.09
CA SER A 788 5.30 -2.80 24.16
C SER A 788 3.91 -2.74 24.80
N GLY A 789 3.13 -1.71 24.46
CA GLY A 789 1.75 -1.57 24.90
C GLY A 789 1.08 -0.34 24.29
N PRO A 790 -0.18 -0.05 24.66
CA PRO A 790 -0.85 1.14 24.18
C PRO A 790 -0.26 2.40 24.84
N LEU A 791 0.03 3.41 24.03
CA LEU A 791 0.39 4.78 24.42
C LEU A 791 -0.89 5.62 24.51
N TYR A 792 -1.01 6.42 25.56
CA TYR A 792 -2.08 7.39 25.75
C TYR A 792 -1.50 8.79 25.92
N LEU A 793 -2.04 9.75 25.18
CA LEU A 793 -1.90 11.18 25.47
C LEU A 793 -3.20 11.63 26.12
N THR A 794 -3.13 12.01 27.38
CA THR A 794 -4.29 12.42 28.19
C THR A 794 -4.28 13.91 28.43
N PHE A 795 -5.46 14.52 28.34
CA PHE A 795 -5.61 15.96 28.35
C PHE A 795 -6.33 16.42 29.61
N ALA A 796 -5.79 17.46 30.23
CA ALA A 796 -6.37 18.05 31.43
C ALA A 796 -6.23 19.57 31.40
N GLY A 797 -7.16 20.26 32.05
CA GLY A 797 -7.18 21.72 32.09
C GLY A 797 -8.37 22.23 32.87
N SER A 798 -8.40 23.54 33.09
CA SER A 798 -9.49 24.22 33.80
C SER A 798 -10.25 25.14 32.87
N GLY A 799 -11.58 25.08 32.88
CA GLY A 799 -12.44 25.90 32.03
C GLY A 799 -13.67 25.12 31.56
N THR A 800 -14.61 25.82 30.92
CA THR A 800 -15.84 25.23 30.37
C THR A 800 -15.86 25.18 28.84
N GLY A 801 -14.81 25.67 28.18
CA GLY A 801 -14.63 25.60 26.73
C GLY A 801 -13.42 24.73 26.37
N TYR A 802 -13.19 24.56 25.06
CA TYR A 802 -12.06 23.80 24.53
C TYR A 802 -10.72 24.31 25.06
N LEU A 803 -9.83 23.39 25.39
CA LEU A 803 -8.57 23.69 26.09
C LEU A 803 -7.48 24.14 25.12
N PHE A 804 -7.10 23.27 24.18
CA PHE A 804 -6.02 23.42 23.22
C PHE A 804 -6.15 22.35 22.12
N ASP A 805 -5.45 22.52 21.01
CA ASP A 805 -5.37 21.53 19.94
C ASP A 805 -3.94 20.96 19.86
N VAL A 806 -3.84 19.69 19.50
CA VAL A 806 -2.59 18.95 19.34
C VAL A 806 -2.38 18.65 17.86
N ASP A 807 -1.24 19.08 17.35
CA ASP A 807 -0.85 18.94 15.95
C ASP A 807 -0.02 17.67 15.78
N ALA A 808 1.25 17.71 16.18
CA ALA A 808 2.15 16.58 16.15
C ALA A 808 2.80 16.34 17.51
N PHE A 809 3.40 15.17 17.68
CA PHE A 809 4.28 14.88 18.81
C PHE A 809 5.54 14.14 18.41
N THR A 810 6.58 14.28 19.23
CA THR A 810 7.89 13.66 19.03
C THR A 810 8.41 13.02 20.32
N PHE A 811 8.87 11.78 20.22
CA PHE A 811 9.67 11.10 21.24
C PHE A 811 11.15 11.18 20.91
N GLY A 812 11.97 11.52 21.90
CA GLY A 812 13.41 11.61 21.73
C GLY A 812 14.21 11.34 23.00
N THR A 813 15.53 11.44 22.86
CA THR A 813 16.48 11.55 23.97
C THR A 813 16.73 13.05 24.26
N GLY A 814 16.74 13.42 25.53
CA GLY A 814 16.81 14.80 26.00
C GLY A 814 18.16 15.43 25.69
N THR A 815 18.26 16.74 25.91
CA THR A 815 19.42 17.61 25.62
C THR A 815 20.64 17.35 26.52
N GLY A 816 20.90 16.09 26.88
CA GLY A 816 22.13 15.69 27.55
C GLY A 816 23.34 15.91 26.65
N THR A 817 24.49 16.12 27.28
CA THR A 817 25.79 16.13 26.61
C THR A 817 25.96 14.84 25.82
N ARG A 818 25.99 14.92 24.49
CA ARG A 818 26.17 13.79 23.57
C ARG A 818 27.47 14.01 22.81
N THR A 819 28.28 12.96 22.69
CA THR A 819 29.59 13.03 22.05
C THR A 819 29.70 11.95 20.99
N GLY A 820 30.04 12.35 19.77
CA GLY A 820 30.17 11.46 18.63
C GLY A 820 30.53 12.24 17.36
N PRO A 821 30.59 11.58 16.20
CA PRO A 821 30.77 12.28 14.93
C PRO A 821 29.53 13.10 14.56
N ILE A 822 29.75 14.28 13.96
CA ILE A 822 28.70 14.95 13.17
C ILE A 822 28.87 14.48 11.73
N THR A 823 27.88 13.79 11.19
CA THR A 823 27.90 13.31 9.80
C THR A 823 27.11 14.24 8.90
N GLY A 824 27.45 14.25 7.61
CA GLY A 824 26.88 15.16 6.64
C GLY A 824 27.09 14.71 5.20
N PRO A 825 27.24 15.65 4.26
CA PRO A 825 27.19 15.38 2.82
C PRO A 825 28.14 14.27 2.36
N GLY A 826 27.61 13.30 1.60
CA GLY A 826 28.38 12.16 1.10
C GLY A 826 28.81 11.14 2.16
N GLY A 827 28.12 11.10 3.32
CA GLY A 827 28.48 10.23 4.44
C GLY A 827 29.78 10.66 5.15
N LYS A 828 30.22 11.90 4.95
CA LYS A 828 31.45 12.47 5.51
C LYS A 828 31.21 13.03 6.91
N CYS A 829 32.28 13.19 7.66
CA CYS A 829 32.26 13.72 9.02
C CYS A 829 32.80 15.15 9.06
N VAL A 830 32.25 15.95 9.98
CA VAL A 830 32.83 17.24 10.35
C VAL A 830 34.14 17.01 11.09
N ASP A 831 35.22 17.57 10.55
CA ASP A 831 36.60 17.32 10.95
C ASP A 831 37.30 18.63 11.32
N VAL A 832 38.04 18.61 12.44
CA VAL A 832 39.00 19.66 12.76
C VAL A 832 40.30 19.35 12.03
N SER A 833 40.67 20.20 11.07
CA SER A 833 41.82 19.99 10.18
C SER A 833 43.11 19.71 10.95
N GLY A 834 43.67 18.52 10.71
CA GLY A 834 44.93 18.06 11.33
C GLY A 834 44.86 17.87 12.85
N GLY A 835 43.66 17.87 13.44
CA GLY A 835 43.47 17.79 14.89
C GLY A 835 44.10 18.96 15.68
N SER A 836 44.31 20.10 15.02
CA SER A 836 44.90 21.29 15.63
C SER A 836 43.94 21.94 16.64
N THR A 837 44.49 22.36 17.79
CA THR A 837 43.76 23.10 18.82
C THR A 837 43.98 24.62 18.74
N ALA A 838 44.66 25.13 17.71
CA ALA A 838 44.84 26.56 17.50
C ALA A 838 43.49 27.26 17.19
N ASP A 839 43.28 28.47 17.72
CA ASP A 839 42.10 29.26 17.36
C ASP A 839 42.16 29.65 15.89
N GLY A 840 41.02 29.52 15.20
CA GLY A 840 40.92 29.71 13.76
C GLY A 840 41.25 28.45 12.95
N THR A 841 41.44 27.30 13.59
CA THR A 841 41.65 26.04 12.87
C THR A 841 40.43 25.74 11.98
N LYS A 842 40.70 25.43 10.72
CA LYS A 842 39.71 25.06 9.70
C LYS A 842 38.85 23.88 10.16
N ILE A 843 37.53 24.06 10.10
CA ILE A 843 36.55 22.96 10.17
C ILE A 843 36.18 22.56 8.74
N GLN A 844 36.24 21.27 8.45
CA GLN A 844 36.14 20.73 7.09
C GLN A 844 35.34 19.43 7.02
N LEU A 845 34.98 18.99 5.81
CA LEU A 845 34.55 17.63 5.57
C LEU A 845 35.74 16.69 5.44
N TRP A 846 35.60 15.48 5.97
CA TRP A 846 36.58 14.42 5.81
C TRP A 846 35.92 13.04 5.88
N THR A 847 36.57 12.01 5.34
CA THR A 847 36.13 10.63 5.52
C THR A 847 36.02 10.29 7.02
N CYS A 848 34.88 9.76 7.44
CA CYS A 848 34.62 9.42 8.83
C CYS A 848 35.64 8.41 9.36
N ASN A 849 36.19 8.70 10.55
CA ASN A 849 37.11 7.84 11.28
C ASN A 849 36.91 8.02 12.79
N SER A 850 37.63 7.22 13.60
CA SER A 850 37.53 7.24 15.06
C SER A 850 38.45 8.28 15.73
N GLY A 851 38.99 9.24 14.97
CA GLY A 851 39.90 10.27 15.47
C GLY A 851 39.20 11.26 16.41
N THR A 852 39.91 11.73 17.42
CA THR A 852 39.39 12.71 18.40
C THR A 852 39.02 14.05 17.77
N ASN A 853 39.61 14.38 16.62
CA ASN A 853 39.33 15.57 15.83
C ASN A 853 38.02 15.50 15.02
N GLN A 854 37.33 14.35 15.06
CA GLN A 854 35.96 14.17 14.55
C GLN A 854 34.94 13.90 15.67
N GLN A 855 35.39 13.86 16.92
CA GLN A 855 34.49 13.73 18.07
C GLN A 855 33.99 15.11 18.46
N TRP A 856 32.67 15.30 18.30
CA TRP A 856 31.96 16.52 18.63
C TRP A 856 31.02 16.27 19.81
N THR A 857 31.11 17.12 20.80
CA THR A 857 30.20 17.14 21.94
C THR A 857 29.15 18.22 21.74
N VAL A 858 27.88 17.84 21.68
CA VAL A 858 26.76 18.79 21.70
C VAL A 858 26.45 19.11 23.16
N GLN A 859 26.61 20.37 23.54
CA GLN A 859 26.33 20.86 24.89
C GLN A 859 25.48 22.12 24.80
N GLY A 860 24.18 21.99 25.09
CA GLY A 860 23.20 23.04 24.81
C GLY A 860 23.17 23.36 23.31
N THR A 861 23.35 24.63 22.95
CA THR A 861 23.47 25.10 21.56
C THR A 861 24.91 25.09 21.04
N THR A 862 25.89 24.62 21.82
CA THR A 862 27.30 24.64 21.40
C THR A 862 27.74 23.28 20.87
N LEU A 863 28.47 23.28 19.75
CA LEU A 863 29.14 22.12 19.19
C LEU A 863 30.62 22.22 19.52
N ARG A 864 31.15 21.25 20.28
CA ARG A 864 32.51 21.32 20.84
C ARG A 864 33.39 20.19 20.34
N SER A 865 34.62 20.47 19.96
CA SER A 865 35.64 19.45 19.68
C SER A 865 36.98 19.91 20.20
N LEU A 866 37.81 18.97 20.66
CA LEU A 866 39.15 19.25 21.23
C LEU A 866 39.15 20.37 22.30
N GLY A 867 38.08 20.44 23.10
CA GLY A 867 37.91 21.45 24.17
C GLY A 867 37.52 22.87 23.68
N LYS A 868 37.20 23.03 22.39
CA LYS A 868 36.87 24.31 21.74
C LYS A 868 35.53 24.24 21.03
N CYS A 869 35.00 25.39 20.61
CA CYS A 869 33.68 25.53 20.02
C CYS A 869 33.76 25.75 18.50
N MET A 870 32.78 25.21 17.77
CA MET A 870 32.52 25.56 16.38
C MET A 870 31.99 27.00 16.31
N ASP A 871 32.69 27.86 15.58
CA ASP A 871 32.46 29.30 15.52
C ASP A 871 32.47 29.80 14.06
N THR A 872 31.69 30.83 13.75
CA THR A 872 31.80 31.54 12.48
C THR A 872 32.95 32.53 12.53
N ALA A 873 33.82 32.55 11.52
CA ALA A 873 35.05 33.33 11.55
C ALA A 873 34.81 34.81 11.85
N ALA A 874 35.46 35.33 12.90
CA ALA A 874 35.27 36.69 13.43
C ALA A 874 33.79 37.04 13.75
N GLY A 875 32.94 36.03 13.96
CA GLY A 875 31.51 36.18 14.11
C GLY A 875 30.81 36.74 12.87
N GLY A 876 31.34 36.49 11.68
CA GLY A 876 30.76 36.93 10.42
C GLY A 876 29.38 36.34 10.15
N THR A 877 28.58 37.07 9.37
CA THR A 877 27.18 36.74 9.05
C THR A 877 26.88 36.69 7.55
N ALA A 878 27.90 36.89 6.70
CA ALA A 878 27.76 36.85 5.25
C ALA A 878 27.83 35.41 4.72
N ASP A 879 27.16 35.14 3.59
CA ASP A 879 27.31 33.89 2.85
C ASP A 879 28.78 33.67 2.46
N GLY A 880 29.29 32.45 2.69
CA GLY A 880 30.70 32.13 2.47
C GLY A 880 31.60 32.39 3.66
N THR A 881 31.09 32.88 4.81
CA THR A 881 31.92 33.03 6.02
C THR A 881 32.39 31.66 6.50
N ASN A 882 33.71 31.49 6.66
CA ASN A 882 34.31 30.24 7.12
C ASN A 882 33.84 29.85 8.53
N VAL A 883 33.68 28.55 8.74
CA VAL A 883 33.46 27.95 10.06
C VAL A 883 34.80 27.37 10.56
N GLN A 884 35.12 27.68 11.82
CA GLN A 884 36.43 27.43 12.42
C GLN A 884 36.31 27.02 13.89
N LEU A 885 37.37 26.40 14.41
CA LEU A 885 37.46 26.01 15.80
C LEU A 885 38.06 27.18 16.62
N VAL A 886 37.35 27.61 17.66
CA VAL A 886 37.76 28.74 18.52
C VAL A 886 37.46 28.43 19.99
N THR A 887 38.29 28.94 20.89
CA THR A 887 38.05 28.94 22.34
C THR A 887 36.61 29.35 22.66
N CYS A 888 35.90 28.51 23.42
CA CYS A 888 34.51 28.77 23.79
C CYS A 888 34.41 30.06 24.62
N ASN A 889 33.66 31.05 24.14
CA ASN A 889 33.57 32.38 24.72
C ASN A 889 32.12 32.83 25.01
N GLY A 890 31.13 31.97 24.72
CA GLY A 890 29.72 32.26 24.97
C GLY A 890 29.06 33.20 23.96
N SER A 891 29.77 33.53 22.87
CA SER A 891 29.23 34.30 21.75
C SER A 891 28.08 33.58 21.06
N THR A 892 27.11 34.34 20.54
CA THR A 892 26.04 33.80 19.70
C THR A 892 26.56 33.22 18.38
N SER A 893 27.77 33.57 17.94
CA SER A 893 28.44 32.93 16.79
C SER A 893 28.82 31.46 17.03
N GLN A 894 28.85 31.02 18.29
CA GLN A 894 29.15 29.64 18.71
C GLN A 894 27.88 28.81 18.97
N ASN A 895 26.70 29.41 18.77
CA ASN A 895 25.42 28.77 19.02
C ASN A 895 24.79 28.28 17.72
N TRP A 896 24.38 27.02 17.74
CA TRP A 896 23.81 26.28 16.62
C TRP A 896 22.51 25.61 17.05
N SER A 897 21.46 25.73 16.24
CA SER A 897 20.19 25.03 16.41
C SER A 897 19.97 24.06 15.25
N VAL A 898 19.27 22.95 15.52
CA VAL A 898 18.90 21.99 14.49
C VAL A 898 17.58 22.42 13.86
N GLY A 899 17.55 22.59 12.54
CA GLY A 899 16.33 22.80 11.77
C GLY A 899 15.60 21.48 11.53
N SER A 900 14.29 21.54 11.25
CA SER A 900 13.43 20.36 11.02
C SER A 900 13.89 19.45 9.86
N ASN A 901 14.67 19.98 8.93
CA ASN A 901 15.26 19.26 7.80
C ASN A 901 16.71 18.74 8.04
N GLY A 902 17.16 18.72 9.29
CA GLY A 902 18.52 18.32 9.66
C GLY A 902 19.59 19.40 9.42
N SER A 903 19.21 20.65 9.15
CA SER A 903 20.17 21.74 9.03
C SER A 903 20.74 22.19 10.37
N LEU A 904 21.96 22.72 10.38
CA LEU A 904 22.55 23.37 11.56
C LEU A 904 22.57 24.88 11.34
N VAL A 905 21.66 25.59 12.01
CA VAL A 905 21.46 27.04 11.86
C VAL A 905 22.26 27.78 12.92
N ASN A 906 23.12 28.70 12.48
CA ASN A 906 23.90 29.54 13.37
C ASN A 906 23.03 30.66 13.95
N ALA A 907 22.98 30.79 15.28
CA ALA A 907 22.10 31.71 15.97
C ALA A 907 22.42 33.19 15.73
N LYS A 908 23.66 33.55 15.39
CA LYS A 908 24.04 34.95 15.12
C LYS A 908 23.65 35.41 13.71
N SER A 909 23.78 34.52 12.73
CA SER A 909 23.60 34.84 11.30
C SER A 909 22.26 34.39 10.74
N ASN A 910 21.56 33.47 11.43
CA ASN A 910 20.40 32.75 10.93
C ASN A 910 20.65 32.02 9.60
N LYS A 911 21.90 31.56 9.40
CA LYS A 911 22.38 30.86 8.22
C LYS A 911 22.80 29.44 8.57
N CYS A 912 22.76 28.55 7.58
CA CYS A 912 23.01 27.12 7.76
C CYS A 912 24.50 26.80 7.58
N LEU A 913 25.00 25.83 8.35
CA LEU A 913 26.28 25.17 8.10
C LEU A 913 26.21 24.49 6.73
N ASP A 914 27.18 24.79 5.87
CA ASP A 914 27.16 24.40 4.46
C ASP A 914 28.53 23.87 4.05
N ALA A 915 28.55 22.73 3.35
CA ALA A 915 29.74 22.24 2.67
C ALA A 915 29.95 23.03 1.37
N ASN A 916 30.99 23.89 1.37
CA ASN A 916 31.20 24.88 0.32
C ASN A 916 31.15 24.27 -1.10
N GLY A 917 30.33 24.88 -1.97
CA GLY A 917 30.14 24.44 -3.35
C GLY A 917 29.45 23.07 -3.49
N ALA A 918 28.75 22.61 -2.46
CA ALA A 918 28.14 21.28 -2.39
C ALA A 918 29.15 20.12 -2.60
N SER A 919 30.43 20.37 -2.32
CA SER A 919 31.50 19.38 -2.48
C SER A 919 31.44 18.32 -1.37
N THR A 920 31.66 17.06 -1.75
CA THR A 920 31.80 15.90 -0.83
C THR A 920 33.26 15.43 -0.70
N ALA A 921 34.20 16.17 -1.28
CA ALA A 921 35.63 15.85 -1.24
C ALA A 921 36.24 16.09 0.16
N ASP A 922 37.18 15.23 0.55
CA ASP A 922 37.96 15.39 1.78
C ASP A 922 38.75 16.71 1.73
N GLY A 923 38.67 17.48 2.82
CA GLY A 923 39.26 18.81 2.94
C GLY A 923 38.34 19.96 2.52
N THR A 924 37.09 19.71 2.16
CA THR A 924 36.13 20.79 1.85
C THR A 924 35.89 21.69 3.06
N GLN A 925 36.15 22.99 2.95
CA GLN A 925 35.92 23.97 4.02
C GLN A 925 34.43 24.11 4.32
N LEU A 926 34.05 24.05 5.59
CA LEU A 926 32.68 24.39 6.00
C LEU A 926 32.52 25.89 6.14
N ILE A 927 31.38 26.39 5.69
CA ILE A 927 31.01 27.80 5.70
C ILE A 927 29.59 27.96 6.27
N ILE A 928 29.16 29.18 6.53
CA ILE A 928 27.73 29.49 6.63
C ILE A 928 27.19 30.00 5.30
N TRP A 929 25.98 29.59 4.96
CA TRP A 929 25.26 30.04 3.77
C TRP A 929 23.77 30.16 4.05
N SER A 930 23.06 30.96 3.26
CA SER A 930 21.61 31.07 3.29
C SER A 930 20.97 29.67 3.27
N CYS A 931 20.08 29.41 4.23
CA CYS A 931 19.44 28.10 4.36
C CYS A 931 18.58 27.81 3.12
N HIS A 932 18.91 26.76 2.37
CA HIS A 932 18.23 26.37 1.13
C HIS A 932 17.76 24.90 1.15
N GLY A 933 18.08 24.14 2.20
CA GLY A 933 17.57 22.78 2.40
C GLY A 933 18.23 21.70 1.53
N GLY A 934 19.24 22.06 0.74
CA GLY A 934 20.06 21.14 -0.04
C GLY A 934 20.82 20.15 0.83
N THR A 935 21.20 19.01 0.25
CA THR A 935 21.88 17.92 0.98
C THR A 935 23.22 18.36 1.57
N ASN A 936 23.88 19.36 0.98
CA ASN A 936 25.12 19.97 1.49
C ASN A 936 24.94 20.80 2.79
N GLN A 937 23.70 20.99 3.25
CA GLN A 937 23.36 21.66 4.51
C GLN A 937 22.69 20.71 5.52
N ARG A 938 22.60 19.41 5.24
CA ARG A 938 21.98 18.43 6.15
C ARG A 938 23.05 17.72 6.95
N TRP A 939 22.84 17.67 8.26
CA TRP A 939 23.79 17.16 9.24
C TRP A 939 23.09 16.30 10.27
N THR A 940 23.71 15.19 10.63
CA THR A 940 23.28 14.37 11.75
C THR A 940 24.23 14.62 12.89
N LEU A 941 23.70 15.14 14.00
CA LEU A 941 24.45 15.31 15.23
C LEU A 941 24.57 13.96 15.98
N PRO A 942 25.53 13.84 16.92
CA PRO A 942 25.71 12.67 17.78
C PRO A 942 24.47 12.24 18.57
#